data_AF-A0AAD9ICJ4-F1
#
_entry.id   AF-A0AAD9ICJ4-F1
#
_cell.length_a   1.000
_cell.length_b   1.000
_cell.length_c   1.000
_cell.angle_alpha   90.00
_cell.angle_beta   90.00
_cell.angle_gamma   90.00
#
_symmetry.space_group_name_H-M   'P 1'
#
loop_
_entity.id
_entity.type
_entity.pdbx_description
1 polymer ?
#
loop_
_entity_poly.entity_id
_entity_poly.type
_entity_poly.pdbx_seq_one_letter_code
_entity_poly.pdbx_strand_id
1 'polypeptide(L)'
;MKLLPILAALASTAHAAYWLEDVKHQGLSSFHANPASYKVFRNVKDYGAVGDGNADDTTAINRAISDGNRCGGTGTCVGSTMTPAVVYFPAGTYLISSSIVSYYYTQMIGDPSAMPVIKGSAAFKAPGIGLIDSDLYGDDGHLRIQSTNNFYRQVRNLVLDTTDCTTAVTGIHWPMAQATSIQNVVFKLSANYDLQHRGIFIEEGSGGFIGDLVFQGGQIAMDLGNQQYTARNISITGAQTAVNQLWDWGWTYKNLNINSCQVGINASSQAVGSITLLDSKFTNVKTAIINGRTPTNTTGQGSLVLEGVDFVGVTTVLASADADGNAPTAAINADGVAKAGLVVGNYHTPNGPGTFTPAAADGQNSKYFPRPKALLQGSRFYERSKPTYANVAAASVLSARSYGAAGDGKTDDTQALNALFKAASGNYSKQAIAFLDAGFYKVTGTVYVPPNTRIVGEGLAATIMGAGANYGNADQPLPVLQVGKAGESGYVEISDLLVSTQGSTPGAVLIEYNLASAAATSNCKAGSPPSGLWDVHVRVGGFQGSELQVAQCLKTPDVPSAKGPAVNSPCVAAHTSMHITKTAGNLYMENNWLWVADHDIEDANNTQITIFAARGLLIESEPGRLWLIGTAVEHHTLYQYQLVNTRDVFLGQLQTETPYYQPNPPAPFPFVPQPALADPDFAGDCAGAHATDGRLPVGTNQTAPCAMAWGLRVVDSADVVVFGAGLYSFFHNYNTSCSQRATGEACQARIFHAGPATLPPVPLSASGADARDISPVSAAEASGTPARMGALTVYNLDTVGALSMVTQGGRDVEGAGWAANFATFASTLALYVYGA
;
A
#
# COMPACT_ATOMS: atom_id res chain seq x y z
N MET A 1 29.44 56.89 7.16
CA MET A 1 28.62 56.55 5.97
C MET A 1 29.60 56.06 4.91
N LYS A 2 29.71 54.78 4.52
CA LYS A 2 28.67 53.80 4.25
C LYS A 2 29.26 52.39 4.46
N LEU A 3 28.93 51.76 5.59
CA LEU A 3 29.10 50.33 5.86
C LEU A 3 27.97 49.47 5.22
N LEU A 4 27.16 50.07 4.33
CA LEU A 4 25.92 49.49 3.82
C LEU A 4 26.01 48.44 2.70
N PRO A 5 27.06 48.32 1.86
CA PRO A 5 27.07 47.30 0.81
C PRO A 5 27.55 45.92 1.27
N ILE A 6 28.22 45.81 2.42
CA ILE A 6 28.73 44.53 2.94
C ILE A 6 27.62 43.75 3.68
N LEU A 7 26.64 44.44 4.28
CA LEU A 7 25.47 43.78 4.87
C LEU A 7 24.48 43.22 3.83
N ALA A 8 24.47 43.75 2.60
CA ALA A 8 23.60 43.24 1.53
C ALA A 8 24.16 41.98 0.84
N ALA A 9 25.48 41.77 0.89
CA ALA A 9 26.13 40.56 0.37
C ALA A 9 26.20 39.42 1.40
N LEU A 10 26.06 39.71 2.70
CA LEU A 10 25.85 38.72 3.77
C LEU A 10 24.36 38.35 3.96
N ALA A 11 23.45 39.04 3.26
CA ALA A 11 22.05 38.65 3.14
C ALA A 11 21.80 37.67 1.98
N SER A 12 22.85 36.96 1.52
CA SER A 12 22.68 35.78 0.67
C SER A 12 22.15 34.62 1.53
N THR A 13 20.82 34.47 1.50
CA THR A 13 20.07 33.25 1.83
C THR A 13 20.37 32.63 3.20
N ALA A 14 19.98 33.31 4.28
CA ALA A 14 19.50 32.55 5.44
C ALA A 14 18.20 31.86 4.99
N HIS A 15 18.31 30.66 4.42
CA HIS A 15 17.15 29.80 4.21
C HIS A 15 16.59 29.51 5.60
N ALA A 16 15.31 29.81 5.82
CA ALA A 16 14.64 29.35 7.03
C ALA A 16 14.72 27.82 7.03
N ALA A 17 15.13 27.23 8.15
CA ALA A 17 15.17 25.80 8.30
C ALA A 17 13.77 25.22 8.09
N TYR A 18 13.69 23.98 7.61
CA TYR A 18 12.44 23.26 7.52
C TYR A 18 11.72 23.24 8.88
N TRP A 19 10.39 23.39 8.91
CA TRP A 19 9.63 23.49 10.16
C TRP A 19 9.88 22.34 11.13
N LEU A 20 10.19 21.15 10.62
CA LEU A 20 10.48 19.98 11.46
C LEU A 20 11.81 20.11 12.21
N GLU A 21 12.73 20.96 11.77
CA GLU A 21 13.97 21.24 12.51
C GLU A 21 13.72 22.11 13.75
N ASP A 22 12.81 23.08 13.61
CA ASP A 22 12.61 24.15 14.60
C ASP A 22 11.38 23.94 15.49
N VAL A 23 10.43 23.09 15.09
CA VAL A 23 9.25 22.79 15.91
C VAL A 23 9.69 22.21 17.25
N LYS A 24 8.99 22.58 18.31
CA LYS A 24 9.27 22.00 19.62
C LYS A 24 9.00 20.49 19.57
N HIS A 25 10.04 19.68 19.74
CA HIS A 25 9.93 18.23 19.80
C HIS A 25 9.42 17.78 21.16
N GLN A 26 8.18 17.29 21.19
CA GLN A 26 7.53 16.82 22.43
C GLN A 26 7.10 15.35 22.35
N GLY A 27 7.48 14.62 21.31
CA GLY A 27 7.13 13.21 21.11
C GLY A 27 7.50 12.30 22.28
N LEU A 28 6.64 11.31 22.52
CA LEU A 28 6.76 10.29 23.55
C LEU A 28 6.63 8.90 22.94
N SER A 29 7.50 7.98 23.32
CA SER A 29 7.21 6.56 23.13
C SER A 29 6.44 6.04 24.34
N SER A 30 5.10 6.08 24.27
CA SER A 30 4.21 5.95 25.44
C SER A 30 4.38 4.64 26.22
N PHE A 31 4.68 3.55 25.51
CA PHE A 31 4.82 2.21 26.09
C PHE A 31 6.25 1.70 26.18
N HIS A 32 7.25 2.53 25.86
CA HIS A 32 8.64 2.19 26.12
C HIS A 32 8.88 1.96 27.62
N ALA A 33 9.87 1.15 28.00
CA ALA A 33 10.19 0.89 29.41
C ALA A 33 10.57 2.17 30.19
N ASN A 34 11.16 3.15 29.50
CA ASN A 34 11.52 4.46 30.04
C ASN A 34 11.01 5.58 29.12
N PRO A 35 9.71 5.92 29.11
CA PRO A 35 9.14 6.88 28.17
C PRO A 35 9.74 8.28 28.28
N ALA A 36 9.97 8.75 29.52
CA ALA A 36 10.44 10.10 29.81
C ALA A 36 11.88 10.40 29.31
N SER A 37 12.72 9.36 29.14
CA SER A 37 14.10 9.51 28.67
C SER A 37 14.29 9.07 27.22
N TYR A 38 13.29 8.42 26.61
CA TYR A 38 13.37 7.98 25.22
C TYR A 38 13.21 9.16 24.28
N LYS A 39 14.12 9.31 23.32
CA LYS A 39 14.07 10.38 22.32
C LYS A 39 13.48 9.86 21.02
N VAL A 40 12.31 10.38 20.61
CA VAL A 40 11.72 10.06 19.31
C VAL A 40 12.43 10.83 18.20
N PHE A 41 12.46 12.16 18.29
CA PHE A 41 13.17 13.02 17.34
C PHE A 41 14.66 13.12 17.67
N ARG A 42 15.49 13.03 16.62
CA ARG A 42 16.95 12.99 16.71
C ARG A 42 17.54 13.72 15.52
N ASN A 43 18.15 14.88 15.76
CA ASN A 43 18.95 15.56 14.75
C ASN A 43 20.35 14.93 14.72
N VAL A 44 20.81 14.46 13.56
CA VAL A 44 22.13 13.80 13.44
C VAL A 44 23.30 14.68 13.91
N LYS A 45 23.17 16.02 13.83
CA LYS A 45 24.18 16.96 14.31
C LYS A 45 24.30 16.97 15.84
N ASP A 46 23.22 16.67 16.58
CA ASP A 46 23.26 16.52 18.04
C ASP A 46 24.05 15.27 18.48
N TYR A 47 24.25 14.33 17.56
CA TYR A 47 25.03 13.11 17.76
C TYR A 47 26.47 13.22 17.26
N GLY A 48 26.87 14.40 16.77
CA GLY A 48 28.23 14.71 16.33
C GLY A 48 28.47 14.66 14.83
N ALA A 49 27.42 14.51 14.00
CA ALA A 49 27.57 14.61 12.55
C ALA A 49 27.91 16.06 12.17
N VAL A 50 28.90 16.24 11.30
CA VAL A 50 29.37 17.55 10.87
C VAL A 50 28.62 18.01 9.62
N GLY A 51 28.43 17.12 8.64
CA GLY A 51 27.74 17.43 7.39
C GLY A 51 28.53 18.34 6.45
N ASP A 52 29.87 18.31 6.49
CA ASP A 52 30.76 19.15 5.67
C ASP A 52 31.33 18.46 4.42
N GLY A 53 31.05 17.16 4.23
CA GLY A 53 31.53 16.33 3.13
C GLY A 53 32.95 15.80 3.31
N ASN A 54 33.62 16.07 4.44
CA ASN A 54 34.99 15.64 4.72
C ASN A 54 35.06 14.77 5.99
N ALA A 55 34.38 15.17 7.05
CA ALA A 55 34.30 14.38 8.27
C ALA A 55 33.47 13.11 8.02
N ASP A 56 33.95 11.99 8.54
CA ASP A 56 33.20 10.74 8.49
C ASP A 56 32.08 10.75 9.54
N ASP A 57 30.86 10.91 9.05
CA ASP A 57 29.65 11.06 9.87
C ASP A 57 28.97 9.72 10.19
N THR A 58 29.53 8.59 9.72
CA THR A 58 28.92 7.26 9.82
C THR A 58 28.57 6.89 11.26
N THR A 59 29.50 7.12 12.20
CA THR A 59 29.30 6.76 13.61
C THR A 59 28.23 7.63 14.26
N ALA A 60 28.23 8.94 13.97
CA ALA A 60 27.26 9.87 14.53
C ALA A 60 25.83 9.55 14.05
N ILE A 61 25.67 9.27 12.75
CA ILE A 61 24.37 8.92 12.17
C ILE A 61 23.86 7.59 12.73
N ASN A 62 24.69 6.54 12.76
CA ASN A 62 24.29 5.26 13.34
C ASN A 62 23.98 5.36 14.83
N ARG A 63 24.65 6.26 15.57
CA ARG A 63 24.31 6.54 16.97
C ARG A 63 22.96 7.24 17.09
N ALA A 64 22.65 8.22 16.25
CA ALA A 64 21.32 8.82 16.21
C ALA A 64 20.23 7.78 15.90
N ILE A 65 20.51 6.81 15.03
CA ILE A 65 19.54 5.74 14.73
C ILE A 65 19.36 4.78 15.90
N SER A 66 20.44 4.35 16.57
CA SER A 66 20.41 3.27 17.57
C SER A 66 20.13 3.72 19.01
N ASP A 67 20.26 5.01 19.31
CA ASP A 67 20.07 5.55 20.66
C ASP A 67 18.69 5.21 21.25
N GLY A 68 18.67 4.89 22.55
CA GLY A 68 17.45 4.53 23.27
C GLY A 68 17.08 3.03 23.24
N ASN A 69 18.05 2.12 23.09
CA ASN A 69 17.85 0.65 23.15
C ASN A 69 16.76 0.15 22.18
N ARG A 70 16.96 0.43 20.90
CA ARG A 70 15.96 0.19 19.84
C ARG A 70 16.02 -1.21 19.26
N CYS A 71 14.95 -1.57 18.55
CA CYS A 71 14.86 -2.80 17.78
C CYS A 71 15.68 -2.75 16.48
N GLY A 72 16.79 -3.49 16.40
CA GLY A 72 17.56 -3.62 15.16
C GLY A 72 19.04 -3.93 15.39
N GLY A 73 19.85 -3.64 14.36
CA GLY A 73 21.29 -3.91 14.38
C GLY A 73 21.58 -5.41 14.38
N THR A 74 22.49 -5.84 15.24
CA THR A 74 22.84 -7.27 15.41
C THR A 74 22.02 -7.97 16.50
N GLY A 75 21.01 -7.29 17.08
CA GLY A 75 20.13 -7.85 18.09
C GLY A 75 19.16 -8.91 17.54
N THR A 76 18.44 -9.59 18.44
CA THR A 76 17.44 -10.63 18.13
C THR A 76 16.02 -10.07 18.01
N CYS A 77 15.87 -8.76 17.88
CA CYS A 77 14.55 -8.13 17.79
C CYS A 77 13.96 -8.35 16.40
N VAL A 78 12.74 -8.92 16.34
CA VAL A 78 12.02 -9.24 15.10
C VAL A 78 10.99 -8.18 14.70
N GLY A 79 10.75 -7.20 15.58
CA GLY A 79 9.79 -6.11 15.40
C GLY A 79 9.55 -5.39 16.74
N SER A 80 9.15 -4.11 16.69
CA SER A 80 8.64 -3.41 17.89
C SER A 80 7.98 -2.09 17.52
N THR A 81 6.87 -1.76 18.16
CA THR A 81 6.18 -0.47 18.07
C THR A 81 6.55 0.50 19.19
N MET A 82 7.33 0.05 20.18
CA MET A 82 7.72 0.82 21.36
C MET A 82 9.00 1.66 21.16
N THR A 83 9.66 1.57 20.01
CA THR A 83 10.93 2.27 19.77
C THR A 83 10.98 3.05 18.45
N PRO A 84 9.97 3.91 18.15
CA PRO A 84 9.95 4.70 16.93
C PRO A 84 11.05 5.76 16.90
N ALA A 85 11.49 6.15 15.71
CA ALA A 85 12.54 7.15 15.52
C ALA A 85 12.26 8.09 14.35
N VAL A 86 12.42 9.39 14.59
CA VAL A 86 12.60 10.39 13.53
C VAL A 86 14.05 10.82 13.56
N VAL A 87 14.83 10.35 12.58
CA VAL A 87 16.23 10.73 12.39
C VAL A 87 16.28 11.80 11.31
N TYR A 88 16.49 13.04 11.77
CA TYR A 88 16.48 14.22 10.93
C TYR A 88 17.89 14.60 10.47
N PHE A 89 18.00 14.91 9.19
CA PHE A 89 19.22 15.34 8.51
C PHE A 89 19.06 16.81 8.09
N PRO A 90 19.66 17.76 8.82
CA PRO A 90 19.77 19.14 8.35
C PRO A 90 20.55 19.20 7.03
N ALA A 91 20.43 20.31 6.30
CA ALA A 91 21.24 20.56 5.11
C ALA A 91 22.74 20.35 5.37
N GLY A 92 23.41 19.69 4.43
CA GLY A 92 24.83 19.33 4.51
C GLY A 92 25.19 18.14 3.62
N THR A 93 26.48 17.82 3.56
CA THR A 93 27.00 16.60 2.93
C THR A 93 27.59 15.72 4.02
N TYR A 94 27.01 14.56 4.26
CA TYR A 94 27.42 13.60 5.26
C TYR A 94 28.25 12.51 4.58
N LEU A 95 29.57 12.60 4.71
CA LEU A 95 30.47 11.58 4.16
C LEU A 95 30.41 10.34 5.05
N ILE A 96 30.24 9.16 4.45
CA ILE A 96 30.21 7.88 5.17
C ILE A 96 31.22 6.89 4.59
N SER A 97 31.80 6.06 5.45
CA SER A 97 32.73 4.99 5.08
C SER A 97 32.16 3.57 5.29
N SER A 98 31.00 3.45 5.94
CA SER A 98 30.25 2.20 6.04
C SER A 98 28.75 2.45 6.05
N SER A 99 27.96 1.38 5.92
CA SER A 99 26.49 1.46 5.89
C SER A 99 25.88 2.17 7.10
N ILE A 100 24.86 2.97 6.82
CA ILE A 100 23.89 3.45 7.80
C ILE A 100 22.86 2.33 8.01
N VAL A 101 22.81 1.77 9.20
CA VAL A 101 21.89 0.66 9.53
C VAL A 101 20.58 1.24 10.04
N SER A 102 19.54 1.22 9.21
CA SER A 102 18.21 1.68 9.58
C SER A 102 17.50 0.64 10.43
N TYR A 103 17.29 0.93 11.71
CA TYR A 103 16.61 0.04 12.67
C TYR A 103 15.08 0.03 12.45
N TYR A 104 14.38 -0.97 12.98
CA TYR A 104 12.91 -1.10 12.85
C TYR A 104 12.19 0.19 13.25
N TYR A 105 11.08 0.54 12.59
CA TYR A 105 10.29 1.73 12.92
C TYR A 105 11.05 3.08 12.84
N THR A 106 11.96 3.22 11.87
CA THR A 106 12.77 4.44 11.67
C THR A 106 12.28 5.25 10.47
N GLN A 107 12.15 6.55 10.67
CA GLN A 107 12.03 7.54 9.59
C GLN A 107 13.34 8.31 9.46
N MET A 108 13.90 8.32 8.25
CA MET A 108 15.04 9.15 7.89
C MET A 108 14.53 10.32 7.04
N ILE A 109 14.64 11.54 7.57
CA ILE A 109 14.02 12.72 6.96
C ILE A 109 15.09 13.79 6.76
N GLY A 110 15.34 14.17 5.51
CA GLY A 110 16.14 15.35 5.19
C GLY A 110 15.30 16.64 5.12
N ASP A 111 15.99 17.77 5.18
CA ASP A 111 15.42 19.08 4.85
C ASP A 111 14.99 19.12 3.36
N PRO A 112 13.69 19.23 3.04
CA PRO A 112 13.22 19.28 1.65
C PRO A 112 13.57 20.58 0.91
N SER A 113 13.91 21.66 1.62
CA SER A 113 14.31 22.95 1.02
C SER A 113 15.78 22.96 0.58
N ALA A 114 16.61 22.13 1.21
CA ALA A 114 18.01 21.92 0.89
C ALA A 114 18.41 20.47 1.21
N MET A 115 18.02 19.55 0.31
CA MET A 115 18.17 18.10 0.52
C MET A 115 19.62 17.72 0.87
N PRO A 116 19.85 17.14 2.06
CA PRO A 116 21.17 16.70 2.46
C PRO A 116 21.67 15.53 1.61
N VAL A 117 22.99 15.47 1.44
CA VAL A 117 23.67 14.43 0.67
C VAL A 117 24.29 13.42 1.62
N ILE A 118 23.91 12.15 1.52
CA ILE A 118 24.66 11.04 2.11
C ILE A 118 25.63 10.56 1.03
N LYS A 119 26.93 10.73 1.28
CA LYS A 119 27.98 10.47 0.28
C LYS A 119 28.86 9.31 0.72
N GLY A 120 28.90 8.24 -0.08
CA GLY A 120 29.85 7.15 0.11
C GLY A 120 31.27 7.60 -0.24
N SER A 121 32.22 7.36 0.68
CA SER A 121 33.64 7.65 0.44
C SER A 121 34.28 6.67 -0.55
N ALA A 122 35.42 7.04 -1.13
CA ALA A 122 36.19 6.13 -1.99
C ALA A 122 36.66 4.85 -1.31
N ALA A 123 36.81 4.90 0.02
CA ALA A 123 37.17 3.76 0.86
C ALA A 123 35.94 3.09 1.50
N PHE A 124 34.72 3.38 1.03
CA PHE A 124 33.50 2.81 1.57
C PHE A 124 33.59 1.28 1.57
N LYS A 125 33.43 0.69 2.75
CA LYS A 125 33.36 -0.75 2.95
C LYS A 125 32.05 -1.05 3.64
N ALA A 126 31.18 -1.75 2.93
CA ALA A 126 29.89 -2.11 3.45
C ALA A 126 30.05 -3.33 4.39
N PRO A 127 29.73 -3.23 5.69
CA PRO A 127 29.32 -4.40 6.47
C PRO A 127 27.91 -4.87 6.04
N GLY A 128 27.13 -3.98 5.40
CA GLY A 128 25.85 -4.26 4.75
C GLY A 128 25.94 -4.25 3.22
N ILE A 129 24.84 -3.99 2.51
CA ILE A 129 24.79 -4.00 1.03
C ILE A 129 24.83 -2.59 0.42
N GLY A 130 24.38 -1.56 1.14
CA GLY A 130 24.26 -0.20 0.60
C GLY A 130 24.67 0.92 1.55
N LEU A 131 24.57 2.17 1.07
CA LEU A 131 24.75 3.37 1.90
C LEU A 131 23.76 3.38 3.06
N ILE A 132 22.49 3.07 2.76
CA ILE A 132 21.46 2.75 3.76
C ILE A 132 21.15 1.27 3.65
N ASP A 133 21.29 0.57 4.76
CA ASP A 133 20.90 -0.83 4.90
C ASP A 133 19.78 -0.94 5.92
N SER A 134 18.62 -1.42 5.46
CA SER A 134 17.40 -1.41 6.27
C SER A 134 17.07 -2.76 6.89
N ASP A 135 17.84 -3.78 6.53
CA ASP A 135 17.84 -5.07 7.19
C ASP A 135 19.15 -5.82 6.90
N LEU A 136 19.95 -6.05 7.93
CA LEU A 136 21.23 -6.71 7.74
C LEU A 136 21.01 -8.21 7.54
N TYR A 137 21.84 -8.81 6.71
CA TYR A 137 21.97 -10.27 6.68
C TYR A 137 22.58 -10.79 8.00
N GLY A 138 22.04 -11.90 8.48
CA GLY A 138 22.62 -12.72 9.52
C GLY A 138 23.76 -13.59 8.99
N ASP A 139 24.49 -14.23 9.90
CA ASP A 139 25.57 -15.17 9.54
C ASP A 139 25.02 -16.46 8.88
N ASP A 140 23.71 -16.70 8.99
CA ASP A 140 22.97 -17.79 8.35
C ASP A 140 22.55 -17.48 6.90
N GLY A 141 22.80 -16.26 6.42
CA GLY A 141 22.44 -15.83 5.07
C GLY A 141 20.98 -15.39 4.92
N HIS A 142 20.24 -15.21 6.01
CA HIS A 142 18.89 -14.67 6.00
C HIS A 142 18.85 -13.23 6.51
N LEU A 143 17.82 -12.47 6.12
CA LEU A 143 17.53 -11.16 6.70
C LEU A 143 17.21 -11.31 8.20
N ARG A 144 17.63 -10.34 9.02
CA ARG A 144 17.45 -10.40 10.48
C ARG A 144 16.02 -10.15 10.91
N ILE A 145 15.32 -9.26 10.21
CA ILE A 145 13.88 -9.10 10.34
C ILE A 145 13.25 -9.84 9.15
N GLN A 146 12.18 -10.59 9.40
CA GLN A 146 11.47 -11.22 8.30
C GLN A 146 10.95 -10.13 7.36
N SER A 147 11.29 -10.20 6.07
CA SER A 147 11.00 -9.16 5.08
C SER A 147 9.51 -8.83 4.97
N THR A 148 8.63 -9.82 5.18
CA THR A 148 7.17 -9.67 5.21
C THR A 148 6.64 -9.01 6.49
N ASN A 149 7.48 -8.83 7.51
CA ASN A 149 7.14 -8.22 8.80
C ASN A 149 7.90 -6.89 9.06
N ASN A 150 8.66 -6.41 8.07
CA ASN A 150 9.48 -5.21 8.18
C ASN A 150 8.67 -3.94 7.84
N PHE A 151 7.90 -3.46 8.82
CA PHE A 151 6.90 -2.38 8.68
C PHE A 151 7.40 -1.00 9.15
N TYR A 152 6.59 0.04 8.89
CA TYR A 152 6.65 1.39 9.52
C TYR A 152 7.95 2.17 9.33
N ARG A 153 8.48 2.22 8.10
CA ARG A 153 9.77 2.87 7.78
C ARG A 153 9.63 3.90 6.67
N GLN A 154 10.39 4.98 6.79
CA GLN A 154 10.41 6.02 5.75
C GLN A 154 11.83 6.48 5.46
N VAL A 155 12.14 6.71 4.19
CA VAL A 155 13.31 7.47 3.76
C VAL A 155 12.85 8.59 2.85
N ARG A 156 13.05 9.85 3.25
CA ARG A 156 12.58 11.00 2.47
C ARG A 156 13.51 12.20 2.46
N ASN A 157 13.49 12.93 1.34
CA ASN A 157 14.21 14.18 1.13
C ASN A 157 15.74 14.04 1.25
N LEU A 158 16.32 12.97 0.70
CA LEU A 158 17.77 12.73 0.73
C LEU A 158 18.37 12.63 -0.67
N VAL A 159 19.63 13.01 -0.82
CA VAL A 159 20.47 12.64 -1.97
C VAL A 159 21.40 11.54 -1.53
N LEU A 160 21.39 10.41 -2.23
CA LEU A 160 22.29 9.28 -2.01
C LEU A 160 23.33 9.26 -3.12
N ASP A 161 24.56 9.58 -2.76
CA ASP A 161 25.66 9.76 -3.69
C ASP A 161 26.72 8.67 -3.51
N THR A 162 26.83 7.80 -4.50
CA THR A 162 27.81 6.72 -4.54
C THR A 162 28.97 7.01 -5.48
N THR A 163 29.03 8.18 -6.14
CA THR A 163 29.94 8.37 -7.30
C THR A 163 31.42 8.26 -6.96
N ASP A 164 31.79 8.47 -5.70
CA ASP A 164 33.18 8.36 -5.25
C ASP A 164 33.55 6.91 -4.87
N CYS A 165 32.58 6.04 -4.64
CA CYS A 165 32.82 4.63 -4.33
C CYS A 165 33.55 3.94 -5.49
N THR A 166 34.50 3.08 -5.17
CA THR A 166 35.38 2.41 -6.15
C THR A 166 35.06 0.92 -6.35
N THR A 167 34.02 0.43 -5.67
CA THR A 167 33.55 -0.96 -5.70
C THR A 167 32.03 -0.99 -5.83
N ALA A 168 31.48 -2.19 -6.06
CA ALA A 168 30.04 -2.42 -6.02
C ALA A 168 29.42 -1.86 -4.74
N VAL A 169 28.32 -1.12 -4.88
CA VAL A 169 27.59 -0.51 -3.78
C VAL A 169 26.15 -0.23 -4.21
N THR A 170 25.22 -0.39 -3.28
CA THR A 170 23.82 0.00 -3.46
C THR A 170 23.54 1.33 -2.75
N GLY A 171 22.67 2.18 -3.29
CA GLY A 171 22.16 3.35 -2.57
C GLY A 171 21.35 2.95 -1.33
N ILE A 172 20.27 2.20 -1.52
CA ILE A 172 19.43 1.65 -0.44
C ILE A 172 19.18 0.14 -0.65
N HIS A 173 19.44 -0.65 0.38
CA HIS A 173 18.90 -2.01 0.54
C HIS A 173 17.57 -1.94 1.32
N TRP A 174 16.47 -2.41 0.71
CA TRP A 174 15.09 -2.12 1.13
C TRP A 174 14.13 -3.36 1.12
N PRO A 175 14.45 -4.45 1.82
CA PRO A 175 13.56 -5.61 1.92
C PRO A 175 12.44 -5.32 2.92
N MET A 176 11.35 -4.75 2.42
CA MET A 176 10.28 -4.15 3.23
C MET A 176 8.90 -4.75 2.99
N ALA A 177 8.03 -4.53 3.97
CA ALA A 177 6.61 -4.82 3.92
C ALA A 177 5.75 -3.53 3.86
N GLN A 178 4.48 -3.62 4.27
CA GLN A 178 3.50 -2.53 4.25
C GLN A 178 3.86 -1.37 5.19
N ALA A 179 3.19 -0.22 5.01
CA ALA A 179 3.45 1.04 5.72
C ALA A 179 4.91 1.49 5.66
N THR A 180 5.54 1.27 4.51
CA THR A 180 6.89 1.75 4.21
C THR A 180 6.89 2.67 3.00
N SER A 181 7.79 3.66 2.99
CA SER A 181 7.98 4.53 1.83
C SER A 181 9.40 5.03 1.60
N ILE A 182 9.78 5.11 0.33
CA ILE A 182 10.91 5.94 -0.13
C ILE A 182 10.32 7.08 -0.94
N GLN A 183 10.57 8.32 -0.54
CA GLN A 183 9.93 9.49 -1.16
C GLN A 183 10.87 10.67 -1.35
N ASN A 184 10.89 11.30 -2.53
CA ASN A 184 11.70 12.49 -2.78
C ASN A 184 13.19 12.22 -2.53
N VAL A 185 13.73 11.19 -3.20
CA VAL A 185 15.14 10.78 -3.05
C VAL A 185 15.84 10.82 -4.40
N VAL A 186 17.05 11.37 -4.42
CA VAL A 186 17.91 11.43 -5.61
C VAL A 186 19.08 10.45 -5.45
N PHE A 187 19.27 9.56 -6.41
CA PHE A 187 20.37 8.61 -6.48
C PHE A 187 21.39 9.07 -7.52
N LYS A 188 22.61 9.36 -7.07
CA LYS A 188 23.76 9.65 -7.94
C LYS A 188 24.67 8.42 -7.95
N LEU A 189 24.73 7.75 -9.09
CA LEU A 189 25.43 6.50 -9.28
C LEU A 189 26.59 6.69 -10.28
N SER A 190 27.59 5.82 -10.23
CA SER A 190 28.69 5.86 -11.20
C SER A 190 28.18 5.61 -12.61
N ALA A 191 28.67 6.39 -13.58
CA ALA A 191 28.45 6.15 -15.00
C ALA A 191 29.38 5.03 -15.55
N ASN A 192 30.37 4.60 -14.78
CA ASN A 192 31.16 3.41 -15.10
C ASN A 192 30.41 2.16 -14.62
N TYR A 193 29.75 1.47 -15.55
CA TYR A 193 28.94 0.28 -15.26
C TYR A 193 29.77 -0.88 -14.68
N ASP A 194 31.09 -0.93 -14.94
CA ASP A 194 31.98 -1.96 -14.39
C ASP A 194 32.10 -1.89 -12.86
N LEU A 195 31.77 -0.76 -12.25
CA LEU A 195 31.73 -0.60 -10.80
C LEU A 195 30.46 -1.19 -10.15
N GLN A 196 29.44 -1.58 -10.94
CA GLN A 196 28.24 -2.26 -10.45
C GLN A 196 27.45 -1.48 -9.39
N HIS A 197 27.34 -0.16 -9.55
CA HIS A 197 26.52 0.65 -8.64
C HIS A 197 25.04 0.38 -8.88
N ARG A 198 24.30 0.16 -7.79
CA ARG A 198 22.85 -0.02 -7.79
C ARG A 198 22.16 1.11 -7.03
N GLY A 199 20.99 1.56 -7.48
CA GLY A 199 20.23 2.58 -6.75
C GLY A 199 19.48 1.98 -5.57
N ILE A 200 18.47 1.17 -5.88
CA ILE A 200 17.67 0.42 -4.91
C ILE A 200 17.86 -1.08 -5.15
N PHE A 201 18.01 -1.84 -4.07
CA PHE A 201 17.96 -3.30 -4.09
C PHE A 201 16.86 -3.79 -3.15
N ILE A 202 15.94 -4.60 -3.69
CA ILE A 202 14.91 -5.32 -2.96
C ILE A 202 14.95 -6.74 -3.51
N GLU A 203 15.26 -7.72 -2.69
CA GLU A 203 15.31 -9.13 -3.06
C GLU A 203 14.09 -9.90 -2.57
N GLU A 204 13.41 -9.42 -1.52
CA GLU A 204 12.17 -9.98 -1.01
C GLU A 204 11.35 -8.96 -0.18
N GLY A 205 10.13 -9.34 0.20
CA GLY A 205 9.23 -8.56 1.07
C GLY A 205 7.76 -8.63 0.65
N SER A 206 6.92 -7.83 1.32
CA SER A 206 5.47 -7.69 1.03
C SER A 206 5.10 -6.20 0.93
N GLY A 207 5.68 -5.58 -0.07
CA GLY A 207 5.95 -4.17 -0.15
C GLY A 207 4.73 -3.29 -0.39
N GLY A 208 4.99 -2.03 -0.08
CA GLY A 208 4.09 -0.90 -0.17
C GLY A 208 4.48 0.06 -1.29
N PHE A 209 5.01 1.23 -0.93
CA PHE A 209 5.03 2.39 -1.82
C PHE A 209 6.41 3.01 -2.01
N ILE A 210 6.80 3.30 -3.25
CA ILE A 210 7.95 4.16 -3.55
C ILE A 210 7.53 5.23 -4.54
N GLY A 211 8.03 6.45 -4.37
CA GLY A 211 7.75 7.46 -5.38
C GLY A 211 8.56 8.73 -5.27
N ASP A 212 8.41 9.58 -6.28
CA ASP A 212 9.13 10.86 -6.38
C ASP A 212 10.66 10.64 -6.37
N LEU A 213 11.15 9.71 -7.17
CA LEU A 213 12.56 9.30 -7.18
C LEU A 213 13.28 9.76 -8.44
N VAL A 214 14.57 10.12 -8.31
CA VAL A 214 15.42 10.49 -9.44
C VAL A 214 16.71 9.67 -9.40
N PHE A 215 17.08 9.04 -10.51
CA PHE A 215 18.31 8.26 -10.64
C PHE A 215 19.18 8.81 -11.78
N GLN A 216 20.48 8.91 -11.51
CA GLN A 216 21.50 9.38 -12.45
C GLN A 216 22.64 8.36 -12.53
N GLY A 217 22.81 7.73 -13.69
CA GLY A 217 23.84 6.70 -13.91
C GLY A 217 23.48 5.34 -13.30
N GLY A 218 24.50 4.52 -13.06
CA GLY A 218 24.40 3.21 -12.42
C GLY A 218 24.31 2.05 -13.39
N GLN A 219 24.78 0.88 -12.96
CA GLN A 219 24.58 -0.36 -13.70
C GLN A 219 23.09 -0.73 -13.68
N ILE A 220 22.49 -0.71 -12.49
CA ILE A 220 21.05 -0.94 -12.30
C ILE A 220 20.48 0.17 -11.44
N ALA A 221 19.49 0.94 -11.92
CA ALA A 221 18.89 1.95 -11.06
C ALA A 221 17.99 1.32 -9.98
N MET A 222 17.11 0.39 -10.36
CA MET A 222 16.27 -0.37 -9.42
C MET A 222 16.35 -1.87 -9.70
N ASP A 223 16.73 -2.66 -8.71
CA ASP A 223 16.86 -4.12 -8.75
C ASP A 223 15.85 -4.72 -7.76
N LEU A 224 14.74 -5.25 -8.28
CA LEU A 224 13.47 -5.33 -7.53
C LEU A 224 12.87 -6.74 -7.54
N GLY A 225 12.61 -7.28 -6.36
CA GLY A 225 11.98 -8.58 -6.11
C GLY A 225 11.09 -8.50 -4.88
N ASN A 226 9.78 -8.63 -5.04
CA ASN A 226 8.83 -8.47 -3.94
C ASN A 226 7.46 -9.06 -4.30
N GLN A 227 6.64 -9.48 -3.33
CA GLN A 227 5.28 -9.96 -3.61
C GLN A 227 4.48 -8.95 -4.43
N GLN A 228 4.41 -7.71 -3.93
CA GLN A 228 3.76 -6.61 -4.63
C GLN A 228 4.38 -5.26 -4.32
N TYR A 229 4.15 -4.28 -5.19
CA TYR A 229 4.54 -2.91 -4.92
C TYR A 229 3.77 -1.89 -5.78
N THR A 230 3.69 -0.66 -5.29
CA THR A 230 3.30 0.51 -6.09
C THR A 230 4.45 1.51 -6.19
N ALA A 231 4.86 1.82 -7.42
CA ALA A 231 5.94 2.74 -7.71
C ALA A 231 5.44 3.89 -8.59
N ARG A 232 5.64 5.16 -8.19
CA ARG A 232 5.21 6.29 -9.04
C ARG A 232 6.12 7.50 -9.09
N ASN A 233 6.00 8.27 -10.18
CA ASN A 233 6.77 9.49 -10.42
C ASN A 233 8.28 9.26 -10.24
N ILE A 234 8.83 8.39 -11.09
CA ILE A 234 10.24 8.01 -11.05
C ILE A 234 10.91 8.46 -12.33
N SER A 235 12.08 9.09 -12.22
CA SER A 235 12.90 9.53 -13.36
C SER A 235 14.26 8.85 -13.33
N ILE A 236 14.64 8.13 -14.38
CA ILE A 236 15.91 7.42 -14.48
C ILE A 236 16.65 7.88 -15.74
N THR A 237 17.87 8.36 -15.58
CA THR A 237 18.70 8.82 -16.71
C THR A 237 20.05 8.14 -16.73
N GLY A 238 20.41 7.56 -17.87
CA GLY A 238 21.77 7.06 -18.13
C GLY A 238 22.17 5.80 -17.36
N ALA A 239 21.20 5.00 -16.91
CA ALA A 239 21.49 3.68 -16.33
C ALA A 239 21.75 2.65 -17.45
N GLN A 240 22.54 1.61 -17.19
CA GLN A 240 22.62 0.48 -18.11
C GLN A 240 21.26 -0.23 -18.18
N THR A 241 20.72 -0.63 -17.03
CA THR A 241 19.34 -1.11 -16.88
C THR A 241 18.61 -0.20 -15.91
N ALA A 242 17.49 0.39 -16.32
CA ALA A 242 16.71 1.25 -15.42
C ALA A 242 15.98 0.43 -14.34
N VAL A 243 15.27 -0.63 -14.72
CA VAL A 243 14.59 -1.54 -13.80
C VAL A 243 14.96 -2.97 -14.14
N ASN A 244 15.48 -3.70 -13.17
CA ASN A 244 15.63 -5.14 -13.24
C ASN A 244 14.60 -5.77 -12.30
N GLN A 245 13.56 -6.39 -12.85
CA GLN A 245 12.54 -7.09 -12.08
C GLN A 245 12.98 -8.55 -11.89
N LEU A 246 13.45 -8.86 -10.67
CA LEU A 246 13.94 -10.17 -10.26
C LEU A 246 12.78 -11.18 -10.18
N TRP A 247 11.73 -10.81 -9.46
CA TRP A 247 10.50 -11.56 -9.29
C TRP A 247 9.37 -10.66 -8.78
N ASP A 248 8.13 -11.07 -8.98
CA ASP A 248 6.96 -10.52 -8.27
C ASP A 248 5.76 -11.45 -8.35
N TRP A 249 4.71 -11.11 -7.61
CA TRP A 249 3.35 -11.55 -7.94
C TRP A 249 2.67 -10.50 -8.81
N GLY A 250 2.78 -9.22 -8.43
CA GLY A 250 2.36 -8.11 -9.29
C GLY A 250 2.94 -6.76 -8.88
N TRP A 251 3.35 -5.95 -9.87
CA TRP A 251 3.92 -4.63 -9.64
C TRP A 251 3.25 -3.55 -10.49
N THR A 252 2.89 -2.41 -9.87
CA THR A 252 2.31 -1.27 -10.58
C THR A 252 3.24 -0.07 -10.61
N TYR A 253 3.64 0.34 -11.82
CA TYR A 253 4.43 1.53 -12.11
C TYR A 253 3.55 2.63 -12.73
N LYS A 254 3.59 3.85 -12.18
CA LYS A 254 2.85 5.00 -12.71
C LYS A 254 3.77 6.22 -12.89
N ASN A 255 3.73 6.87 -14.05
CA ASN A 255 4.63 8.00 -14.36
C ASN A 255 6.12 7.65 -14.18
N LEU A 256 6.55 6.55 -14.81
CA LEU A 256 7.95 6.15 -14.92
C LEU A 256 8.58 6.78 -16.17
N ASN A 257 9.61 7.61 -15.98
CA ASN A 257 10.29 8.35 -17.04
C ASN A 257 11.73 7.83 -17.18
N ILE A 258 12.01 7.08 -18.23
CA ILE A 258 13.32 6.47 -18.48
C ILE A 258 13.97 7.16 -19.69
N ASN A 259 15.18 7.67 -19.50
CA ASN A 259 15.91 8.44 -20.50
C ASN A 259 17.33 7.88 -20.72
N SER A 260 17.72 7.69 -21.98
CA SER A 260 19.09 7.35 -22.38
C SER A 260 19.67 6.12 -21.67
N CYS A 261 18.83 5.11 -21.42
CA CYS A 261 19.23 3.83 -20.83
C CYS A 261 19.40 2.75 -21.90
N GLN A 262 20.19 1.70 -21.64
CA GLN A 262 20.28 0.57 -22.60
C GLN A 262 19.02 -0.29 -22.52
N VAL A 263 18.61 -0.67 -21.32
CA VAL A 263 17.36 -1.40 -21.06
C VAL A 263 16.47 -0.57 -20.14
N GLY A 264 15.19 -0.46 -20.48
CA GLY A 264 14.18 0.17 -19.63
C GLY A 264 13.79 -0.73 -18.47
N ILE A 265 12.91 -1.70 -18.73
CA ILE A 265 12.48 -2.72 -17.77
C ILE A 265 12.94 -4.09 -18.27
N ASN A 266 13.81 -4.74 -17.51
CA ASN A 266 14.17 -6.13 -17.70
C ASN A 266 13.31 -7.01 -16.77
N ALA A 267 12.29 -7.66 -17.33
CA ALA A 267 11.41 -8.61 -16.65
C ALA A 267 11.46 -9.97 -17.35
N SER A 268 12.66 -10.38 -17.80
CA SER A 268 12.89 -11.67 -18.48
C SER A 268 12.79 -12.88 -17.56
N SER A 269 12.92 -12.67 -16.25
CA SER A 269 12.81 -13.71 -15.23
C SER A 269 11.43 -14.38 -15.28
N GLN A 270 11.41 -15.72 -15.27
CA GLN A 270 10.18 -16.51 -15.16
C GLN A 270 9.53 -16.40 -13.78
N ALA A 271 10.19 -15.75 -12.81
CA ALA A 271 9.65 -15.46 -11.49
C ALA A 271 8.86 -14.14 -11.43
N VAL A 272 8.70 -13.42 -12.55
CA VAL A 272 7.83 -12.25 -12.66
C VAL A 272 6.39 -12.70 -12.97
N GLY A 273 5.46 -12.34 -12.09
CA GLY A 273 4.04 -12.60 -12.24
C GLY A 273 3.39 -11.60 -13.18
N SER A 274 3.35 -10.33 -12.79
CA SER A 274 2.60 -9.31 -13.51
C SER A 274 3.20 -7.90 -13.38
N ILE A 275 3.21 -7.13 -14.47
CA ILE A 275 3.63 -5.71 -14.47
C ILE A 275 2.53 -4.85 -15.07
N THR A 276 2.16 -3.79 -14.37
CA THR A 276 1.29 -2.70 -14.85
C THR A 276 2.10 -1.43 -15.01
N LEU A 277 2.02 -0.75 -16.15
CA LEU A 277 2.77 0.47 -16.46
C LEU A 277 1.86 1.57 -17.04
N LEU A 278 1.72 2.65 -16.30
CA LEU A 278 0.77 3.73 -16.58
C LEU A 278 1.46 5.06 -16.78
N ASP A 279 0.94 5.89 -17.69
CA ASP A 279 1.30 7.31 -17.85
C ASP A 279 2.82 7.57 -17.95
N SER A 280 3.54 6.64 -18.55
CA SER A 280 5.00 6.55 -18.50
C SER A 280 5.66 6.97 -19.82
N LYS A 281 6.98 7.18 -19.80
CA LYS A 281 7.71 7.62 -20.97
C LYS A 281 9.13 7.04 -21.05
N PHE A 282 9.47 6.52 -22.22
CA PHE A 282 10.82 6.05 -22.54
C PHE A 282 11.38 6.92 -23.66
N THR A 283 12.58 7.47 -23.48
CA THR A 283 13.23 8.36 -24.45
C THR A 283 14.67 7.92 -24.69
N ASN A 284 15.04 7.69 -25.94
CA ASN A 284 16.38 7.25 -26.35
C ASN A 284 16.82 5.96 -25.63
N VAL A 285 15.92 4.98 -25.52
CA VAL A 285 16.18 3.68 -24.87
C VAL A 285 16.34 2.61 -25.94
N LYS A 286 17.38 1.78 -25.87
CA LYS A 286 17.60 0.73 -26.89
C LYS A 286 16.47 -0.33 -26.84
N THR A 287 16.24 -0.93 -25.69
CA THR A 287 15.12 -1.86 -25.47
C THR A 287 14.28 -1.39 -24.29
N ALA A 288 13.02 -1.01 -24.51
CA ALA A 288 12.20 -0.45 -23.44
C ALA A 288 11.73 -1.52 -22.45
N ILE A 289 11.23 -2.67 -22.91
CA ILE A 289 10.74 -3.74 -22.05
C ILE A 289 11.21 -5.09 -22.60
N ILE A 290 11.77 -5.93 -21.72
CA ILE A 290 12.00 -7.36 -21.96
C ILE A 290 11.05 -8.13 -21.06
N ASN A 291 10.20 -8.98 -21.62
CA ASN A 291 9.23 -9.79 -20.88
C ASN A 291 9.57 -11.28 -21.01
N GLY A 292 9.56 -12.02 -19.89
CA GLY A 292 9.76 -13.47 -19.84
C GLY A 292 8.66 -14.30 -20.48
N ARG A 293 7.48 -13.74 -20.77
CA ARG A 293 6.36 -14.47 -21.38
C ARG A 293 6.64 -14.83 -22.85
N THR A 294 6.55 -16.13 -23.15
CA THR A 294 6.67 -16.66 -24.51
C THR A 294 5.33 -16.59 -25.26
N PRO A 295 5.32 -16.54 -26.62
CA PRO A 295 4.08 -16.48 -27.41
C PRO A 295 3.15 -17.69 -27.26
N THR A 296 3.65 -18.84 -26.80
CA THR A 296 2.90 -20.08 -26.59
C THR A 296 2.43 -20.26 -25.14
N ASN A 297 2.77 -19.32 -24.24
CA ASN A 297 2.37 -19.40 -22.84
C ASN A 297 0.85 -19.17 -22.71
N THR A 298 0.15 -20.16 -22.18
CA THR A 298 -1.31 -20.16 -21.93
C THR A 298 -1.67 -19.90 -20.46
N THR A 299 -0.67 -19.67 -19.61
CA THR A 299 -0.78 -19.45 -18.16
C THR A 299 -0.88 -17.94 -17.86
N GLY A 300 -0.97 -17.56 -16.58
CA GLY A 300 -0.98 -16.15 -16.15
C GLY A 300 0.41 -15.49 -16.11
N GLN A 301 1.49 -16.26 -16.19
CA GLN A 301 2.88 -15.80 -15.98
C GLN A 301 3.32 -14.70 -16.95
N GLY A 302 4.07 -13.71 -16.44
CA GLY A 302 4.63 -12.61 -17.23
C GLY A 302 3.57 -11.70 -17.85
N SER A 303 2.44 -11.53 -17.17
CA SER A 303 1.38 -10.63 -17.60
C SER A 303 1.91 -9.19 -17.69
N LEU A 304 1.49 -8.46 -18.72
CA LEU A 304 1.94 -7.08 -18.95
C LEU A 304 0.78 -6.21 -19.38
N VAL A 305 0.58 -5.11 -18.66
CA VAL A 305 -0.43 -4.09 -18.97
C VAL A 305 0.24 -2.74 -19.12
N LEU A 306 0.05 -2.07 -20.26
CA LEU A 306 0.54 -0.73 -20.53
C LEU A 306 -0.63 0.20 -20.84
N GLU A 307 -0.62 1.42 -20.30
CA GLU A 307 -1.58 2.45 -20.70
C GLU A 307 -0.96 3.86 -20.66
N GLY A 308 -1.18 4.65 -21.70
CA GLY A 308 -0.66 6.01 -21.75
C GLY A 308 0.88 6.07 -21.76
N VAL A 309 1.54 5.09 -22.39
CA VAL A 309 2.99 5.00 -22.42
C VAL A 309 3.55 5.55 -23.73
N ASP A 310 4.47 6.51 -23.61
CA ASP A 310 5.16 7.14 -24.73
C ASP A 310 6.54 6.51 -24.99
N PHE A 311 6.84 6.18 -26.24
CA PHE A 311 8.16 5.74 -26.68
C PHE A 311 8.71 6.73 -27.71
N VAL A 312 9.87 7.34 -27.45
CA VAL A 312 10.51 8.33 -28.33
C VAL A 312 11.96 7.92 -28.57
N GLY A 313 12.34 7.65 -29.82
CA GLY A 313 13.70 7.20 -30.13
C GLY A 313 14.03 5.84 -29.49
N VAL A 314 13.04 4.95 -29.41
CA VAL A 314 13.18 3.60 -28.84
C VAL A 314 13.31 2.59 -29.97
N THR A 315 14.37 1.75 -29.94
CA THR A 315 14.63 0.77 -31.01
C THR A 315 13.71 -0.45 -30.92
N THR A 316 13.45 -0.94 -29.71
CA THR A 316 12.57 -2.08 -29.45
C THR A 316 11.68 -1.79 -28.25
N VAL A 317 10.36 -1.74 -28.44
CA VAL A 317 9.42 -1.42 -27.36
C VAL A 317 9.22 -2.63 -26.44
N LEU A 318 8.89 -3.78 -27.01
CA LEU A 318 8.71 -5.02 -26.29
C LEU A 318 9.49 -6.14 -26.98
N ALA A 319 10.36 -6.80 -26.22
CA ALA A 319 11.03 -8.05 -26.59
C ALA A 319 10.50 -9.19 -25.71
N SER A 320 10.22 -10.36 -26.31
CA SER A 320 9.99 -11.60 -25.55
C SER A 320 11.31 -12.35 -25.37
N ALA A 321 11.62 -12.80 -24.16
CA ALA A 321 12.72 -13.74 -23.96
C ALA A 321 12.50 -15.03 -24.78
N ASP A 322 13.57 -15.66 -25.28
CA ASP A 322 13.52 -17.03 -25.79
C ASP A 322 13.36 -18.04 -24.63
N ALA A 323 13.20 -19.32 -24.94
CA ALA A 323 13.02 -20.38 -23.93
C ALA A 323 14.20 -20.51 -22.94
N ASP A 324 15.37 -19.96 -23.29
CA ASP A 324 16.60 -19.98 -22.48
C ASP A 324 16.90 -18.61 -21.83
N GLY A 325 16.04 -17.60 -22.02
CA GLY A 325 16.20 -16.25 -21.46
C GLY A 325 17.11 -15.29 -22.25
N ASN A 326 17.61 -15.66 -23.44
CA ASN A 326 18.84 -15.08 -24.01
C ASN A 326 18.68 -14.25 -25.31
N ALA A 327 17.55 -14.29 -26.03
CA ALA A 327 17.33 -13.44 -27.21
C ALA A 327 15.86 -13.16 -27.56
N PRO A 328 15.52 -12.00 -28.20
CA PRO A 328 14.16 -11.67 -28.61
C PRO A 328 13.63 -12.59 -29.72
N THR A 329 12.51 -13.28 -29.50
CA THR A 329 11.85 -14.11 -30.53
C THR A 329 10.73 -13.37 -31.28
N ALA A 330 10.19 -12.30 -30.70
CA ALA A 330 9.27 -11.36 -31.31
C ALA A 330 9.56 -9.94 -30.78
N ALA A 331 9.60 -8.96 -31.68
CA ALA A 331 9.76 -7.55 -31.34
C ALA A 331 8.52 -6.78 -31.80
N ILE A 332 7.85 -6.11 -30.87
CA ILE A 332 6.87 -5.08 -31.24
C ILE A 332 7.64 -3.79 -31.43
N ASN A 333 7.70 -3.33 -32.67
CA ASN A 333 8.12 -1.97 -33.01
C ASN A 333 6.84 -1.22 -33.35
N ALA A 334 6.29 -0.43 -32.42
CA ALA A 334 5.07 0.30 -32.72
C ALA A 334 5.10 1.72 -32.16
N ASP A 335 5.11 2.67 -33.07
CA ASP A 335 4.56 4.00 -32.82
C ASP A 335 3.04 3.87 -32.69
N GLY A 336 2.49 4.13 -31.49
CA GLY A 336 1.05 4.39 -31.28
C GLY A 336 0.25 3.39 -30.43
N VAL A 337 0.69 2.13 -30.28
CA VAL A 337 -0.12 1.08 -29.59
C VAL A 337 -0.19 1.27 -28.07
N ALA A 338 0.92 1.57 -27.41
CA ALA A 338 0.94 1.71 -25.95
C ALA A 338 0.33 3.02 -25.41
N LYS A 339 0.08 4.01 -26.27
CA LYS A 339 -0.65 5.22 -25.88
C LYS A 339 -2.13 4.94 -25.64
N ALA A 340 -2.73 4.06 -26.44
CA ALA A 340 -4.16 3.71 -26.34
C ALA A 340 -4.41 2.53 -25.38
N GLY A 341 -3.40 1.70 -25.13
CA GLY A 341 -3.43 0.60 -24.16
C GLY A 341 -3.02 -0.75 -24.74
N LEU A 342 -2.27 -1.54 -23.98
CA LEU A 342 -1.81 -2.89 -24.34
C LEU A 342 -2.01 -3.83 -23.15
N VAL A 343 -2.54 -5.02 -23.41
CA VAL A 343 -2.59 -6.15 -22.47
C VAL A 343 -1.91 -7.33 -23.14
N VAL A 344 -1.08 -8.05 -22.39
CA VAL A 344 -0.52 -9.35 -22.74
C VAL A 344 -0.80 -10.29 -21.58
N GLY A 345 -1.48 -11.40 -21.85
CA GLY A 345 -1.89 -12.37 -20.85
C GLY A 345 -3.34 -12.86 -21.03
N ASN A 346 -3.80 -13.67 -20.09
CA ASN A 346 -5.16 -14.20 -20.09
C ASN A 346 -6.17 -13.12 -19.71
N TYR A 347 -7.32 -13.12 -20.36
CA TYR A 347 -8.38 -12.14 -20.12
C TYR A 347 -9.75 -12.78 -20.03
N HIS A 348 -10.68 -12.04 -19.42
CA HIS A 348 -12.11 -12.26 -19.54
C HIS A 348 -12.81 -10.94 -19.87
N THR A 349 -13.60 -10.93 -20.93
CA THR A 349 -14.39 -9.76 -21.37
C THR A 349 -15.85 -10.17 -21.50
N PRO A 350 -16.79 -9.24 -21.76
CA PRO A 350 -18.17 -9.62 -22.05
C PRO A 350 -18.33 -10.59 -23.21
N ASN A 351 -17.32 -10.77 -24.08
CA ASN A 351 -17.36 -11.76 -25.17
C ASN A 351 -16.81 -13.14 -24.79
N GLY A 352 -16.41 -13.34 -23.53
CA GLY A 352 -15.81 -14.57 -23.02
C GLY A 352 -14.31 -14.46 -22.73
N PRO A 353 -13.70 -15.58 -22.29
CA PRO A 353 -12.28 -15.65 -21.99
C PRO A 353 -11.41 -15.77 -23.24
N GLY A 354 -10.13 -15.42 -23.10
CA GLY A 354 -9.12 -15.62 -24.14
C GLY A 354 -7.72 -15.24 -23.67
N THR A 355 -6.77 -15.18 -24.60
CA THR A 355 -5.38 -14.79 -24.32
C THR A 355 -4.92 -13.77 -25.35
N PHE A 356 -4.40 -12.63 -24.89
CA PHE A 356 -3.69 -11.68 -25.75
C PHE A 356 -2.22 -12.07 -25.82
N THR A 357 -1.73 -12.39 -27.00
CA THR A 357 -0.30 -12.63 -27.25
C THR A 357 0.42 -11.30 -27.50
N PRO A 358 1.75 -11.23 -27.35
CA PRO A 358 2.50 -10.05 -27.76
C PRO A 358 2.25 -9.65 -29.24
N ALA A 359 1.94 -10.62 -30.12
CA ALA A 359 1.63 -10.36 -31.53
C ALA A 359 0.22 -9.77 -31.78
N ALA A 360 -0.70 -9.84 -30.81
CA ALA A 360 -2.07 -9.32 -30.91
C ALA A 360 -2.18 -7.80 -30.65
N ALA A 361 -1.07 -7.07 -30.77
CA ALA A 361 -0.93 -5.65 -30.47
C ALA A 361 -1.46 -4.73 -31.60
N ASP A 362 -2.51 -5.11 -32.31
CA ASP A 362 -3.04 -4.43 -33.51
C ASP A 362 -4.13 -3.36 -33.22
N GLY A 363 -4.22 -2.87 -31.97
CA GLY A 363 -5.16 -1.82 -31.57
C GLY A 363 -6.54 -2.32 -31.11
N GLN A 364 -6.80 -3.64 -31.16
CA GLN A 364 -8.06 -4.24 -30.68
C GLN A 364 -8.31 -4.07 -29.17
N ASN A 365 -7.27 -3.76 -28.38
CA ASN A 365 -7.36 -3.71 -26.92
C ASN A 365 -7.74 -2.33 -26.37
N SER A 366 -7.62 -1.26 -27.17
CA SER A 366 -7.83 0.13 -26.74
C SER A 366 -9.23 0.41 -26.15
N LYS A 367 -10.26 -0.30 -26.62
CA LYS A 367 -11.63 -0.22 -26.09
C LYS A 367 -11.75 -0.66 -24.63
N TYR A 368 -10.81 -1.47 -24.14
CA TYR A 368 -10.80 -1.97 -22.76
C TYR A 368 -9.96 -1.09 -21.84
N PHE A 369 -9.56 0.11 -22.25
CA PHE A 369 -8.85 1.11 -21.42
C PHE A 369 -9.69 2.37 -21.22
N PRO A 370 -10.82 2.28 -20.49
CA PRO A 370 -11.59 3.47 -20.16
C PRO A 370 -10.75 4.39 -19.28
N ARG A 371 -10.79 5.68 -19.62
CA ARG A 371 -10.19 6.75 -18.79
C ARG A 371 -11.31 7.68 -18.30
N PRO A 372 -11.97 7.36 -17.16
CA PRO A 372 -13.00 8.22 -16.62
C PRO A 372 -12.46 9.64 -16.46
N LYS A 373 -13.05 10.61 -17.17
CA LYS A 373 -12.52 11.99 -17.24
C LYS A 373 -12.37 12.62 -15.87
N ALA A 374 -13.24 12.25 -14.93
CA ALA A 374 -13.24 12.75 -13.57
C ALA A 374 -11.98 12.36 -12.76
N LEU A 375 -11.28 11.29 -13.19
CA LEU A 375 -10.07 10.75 -12.59
C LEU A 375 -8.77 11.32 -13.17
N LEU A 376 -8.85 12.17 -14.21
CA LEU A 376 -7.70 12.65 -14.96
C LEU A 376 -7.26 14.07 -14.56
N GLN A 377 -5.96 14.30 -14.67
CA GLN A 377 -5.33 15.62 -14.75
C GLN A 377 -4.71 15.78 -16.14
N GLY A 378 -5.37 16.54 -17.01
CA GLY A 378 -5.02 16.56 -18.43
C GLY A 378 -5.31 15.18 -19.04
N SER A 379 -4.28 14.53 -19.59
CA SER A 379 -4.40 13.19 -20.17
C SER A 379 -3.95 12.05 -19.24
N ARG A 380 -3.46 12.37 -18.03
CA ARG A 380 -2.91 11.38 -17.09
C ARG A 380 -3.86 11.16 -15.93
N PHE A 381 -3.83 10.00 -15.30
CA PHE A 381 -4.51 9.82 -14.01
C PHE A 381 -3.89 10.77 -12.98
N TYR A 382 -4.75 11.40 -12.16
CA TYR A 382 -4.29 12.32 -11.13
C TYR A 382 -3.32 11.63 -10.17
N GLU A 383 -2.30 12.35 -9.74
CA GLU A 383 -1.34 11.90 -8.73
C GLU A 383 -0.88 13.09 -7.91
N ARG A 384 -0.49 12.82 -6.65
CA ARG A 384 -0.03 13.85 -5.75
C ARG A 384 0.83 13.28 -4.63
N SER A 385 2.05 13.79 -4.52
CA SER A 385 2.96 13.51 -3.43
C SER A 385 2.44 13.98 -2.08
N LYS A 386 2.81 13.23 -1.03
CA LYS A 386 2.70 13.66 0.36
C LYS A 386 3.21 15.10 0.53
N PRO A 387 2.38 16.03 1.03
CA PRO A 387 2.82 17.40 1.26
C PRO A 387 3.92 17.48 2.32
N THR A 388 5.02 18.17 2.01
CA THR A 388 6.10 18.40 2.99
C THR A 388 5.87 19.66 3.83
N TYR A 389 5.08 20.61 3.32
CA TYR A 389 4.91 21.94 3.91
C TYR A 389 6.25 22.69 4.10
N ALA A 390 7.22 22.48 3.20
CA ALA A 390 8.57 23.05 3.30
C ALA A 390 8.61 24.57 3.53
N ASN A 391 7.61 25.31 3.06
CA ASN A 391 7.52 26.76 3.18
C ASN A 391 6.73 27.26 4.41
N VAL A 392 6.28 26.36 5.29
CA VAL A 392 5.54 26.72 6.50
C VAL A 392 6.53 27.05 7.62
N ALA A 393 6.29 28.13 8.35
CA ALA A 393 7.08 28.48 9.53
C ALA A 393 6.73 27.56 10.71
N ALA A 394 7.71 27.19 11.53
CA ALA A 394 7.50 26.36 12.73
C ALA A 394 6.45 26.94 13.69
N ALA A 395 6.31 28.27 13.78
CA ALA A 395 5.29 28.94 14.60
C ALA A 395 3.84 28.69 14.12
N SER A 396 3.64 28.26 12.87
CA SER A 396 2.34 27.85 12.34
C SER A 396 2.04 26.37 12.62
N VAL A 397 2.97 25.63 13.23
CA VAL A 397 2.80 24.23 13.60
C VAL A 397 2.31 24.14 15.05
N LEU A 398 1.08 23.67 15.22
CA LEU A 398 0.37 23.59 16.49
C LEU A 398 0.51 22.19 17.07
N SER A 399 1.28 22.02 18.14
CA SER A 399 1.50 20.72 18.80
C SER A 399 0.30 20.26 19.62
N ALA A 400 -0.07 18.98 19.52
CA ALA A 400 -1.11 18.35 20.33
C ALA A 400 -0.81 18.45 21.83
N ARG A 401 0.45 18.25 22.24
CA ARG A 401 0.85 18.39 23.65
C ARG A 401 0.77 19.81 24.15
N SER A 402 1.05 20.79 23.30
CA SER A 402 0.83 22.22 23.63
C SER A 402 -0.66 22.58 23.75
N TYR A 403 -1.55 21.79 23.17
CA TYR A 403 -3.01 21.89 23.33
C TYR A 403 -3.56 21.01 24.47
N GLY A 404 -2.70 20.39 25.27
CA GLY A 404 -3.07 19.66 26.48
C GLY A 404 -3.28 18.15 26.29
N ALA A 405 -3.00 17.60 25.11
CA ALA A 405 -3.05 16.14 24.91
C ALA A 405 -1.84 15.47 25.60
N ALA A 406 -2.08 14.40 26.34
CA ALA A 406 -1.04 13.67 27.07
C ALA A 406 -0.33 12.64 26.19
N GLY A 407 -1.01 12.01 25.23
CA GLY A 407 -0.42 11.03 24.31
C GLY A 407 0.31 9.89 25.04
N ASP A 408 -0.19 9.46 26.19
CA ASP A 408 0.45 8.49 27.11
C ASP A 408 -0.20 7.09 27.06
N GLY A 409 -1.20 6.91 26.19
CA GLY A 409 -1.98 5.68 26.01
C GLY A 409 -3.03 5.44 27.11
N LYS A 410 -3.22 6.38 28.04
CA LYS A 410 -4.03 6.21 29.25
C LYS A 410 -5.00 7.35 29.50
N THR A 411 -4.54 8.59 29.39
CA THR A 411 -5.32 9.81 29.58
C THR A 411 -6.26 10.00 28.39
N ASP A 412 -7.49 10.44 28.66
CA ASP A 412 -8.46 10.74 27.60
C ASP A 412 -8.13 12.08 26.94
N ASP A 413 -7.65 12.01 25.70
CA ASP A 413 -7.21 13.13 24.89
C ASP A 413 -8.31 13.65 23.93
N THR A 414 -9.55 13.13 23.99
CA THR A 414 -10.63 13.47 23.07
C THR A 414 -10.85 14.99 22.97
N GLN A 415 -10.91 15.69 24.11
CA GLN A 415 -11.17 17.13 24.11
C GLN A 415 -9.98 17.94 23.58
N ALA A 416 -8.76 17.55 23.95
CA ALA A 416 -7.54 18.25 23.54
C ALA A 416 -7.32 18.16 22.01
N LEU A 417 -7.51 16.97 21.42
CA LEU A 417 -7.42 16.78 19.97
C LEU A 417 -8.49 17.57 19.21
N ASN A 418 -9.73 17.56 19.68
CA ASN A 418 -10.81 18.36 19.08
C ASN A 418 -10.50 19.86 19.15
N ALA A 419 -9.91 20.36 20.25
CA ALA A 419 -9.50 21.75 20.38
C ALA A 419 -8.37 22.10 19.40
N LEU A 420 -7.37 21.22 19.25
CA LEU A 420 -6.28 21.38 18.29
C LEU A 420 -6.81 21.48 16.85
N PHE A 421 -7.64 20.52 16.42
CA PHE A 421 -8.15 20.48 15.05
C PHE A 421 -9.04 21.68 14.73
N LYS A 422 -9.85 22.13 15.68
CA LYS A 422 -10.61 23.38 15.56
C LYS A 422 -9.70 24.59 15.39
N ALA A 423 -8.60 24.67 16.14
CA ALA A 423 -7.66 25.79 16.06
C ALA A 423 -6.88 25.80 14.74
N ALA A 424 -6.44 24.63 14.26
CA ALA A 424 -5.79 24.48 12.96
C ALA A 424 -6.73 24.87 11.82
N SER A 425 -7.98 24.38 11.85
CA SER A 425 -9.02 24.78 10.90
C SER A 425 -9.25 26.30 10.87
N GLY A 426 -9.42 26.91 12.05
CA GLY A 426 -9.62 28.36 12.18
C GLY A 426 -8.43 29.22 11.70
N ASN A 427 -7.24 28.64 11.59
CA ASN A 427 -6.02 29.31 11.12
C ASN A 427 -5.49 28.75 9.78
N TYR A 428 -6.32 28.04 9.02
CA TYR A 428 -5.92 27.44 7.74
C TYR A 428 -5.32 28.45 6.76
N SER A 429 -5.87 29.67 6.68
CA SER A 429 -5.38 30.76 5.82
C SER A 429 -4.00 31.29 6.23
N LYS A 430 -3.55 31.01 7.47
CA LYS A 430 -2.20 31.29 7.98
C LYS A 430 -1.27 30.07 7.86
N GLN A 431 -1.69 29.09 7.07
CA GLN A 431 -0.98 27.84 6.83
C GLN A 431 -0.77 26.98 8.08
N ALA A 432 -1.69 27.05 9.06
CA ALA A 432 -1.58 26.28 10.28
C ALA A 432 -1.62 24.76 10.01
N ILE A 433 -0.83 24.01 10.79
CA ILE A 433 -0.76 22.55 10.77
C ILE A 433 -1.03 22.06 12.19
N ALA A 434 -1.97 21.13 12.36
CA ALA A 434 -2.09 20.35 13.58
C ALA A 434 -1.02 19.25 13.58
N PHE A 435 -0.05 19.37 14.47
CA PHE A 435 1.03 18.40 14.62
C PHE A 435 0.74 17.49 15.81
N LEU A 436 0.52 16.21 15.55
CA LEU A 436 0.43 15.21 16.60
C LEU A 436 1.84 14.72 16.90
N ASP A 437 2.37 15.19 18.03
CA ASP A 437 3.61 14.67 18.59
C ASP A 437 3.53 13.14 18.72
N ALA A 438 4.65 12.43 18.68
CA ALA A 438 4.63 10.99 18.81
C ALA A 438 3.98 10.57 20.15
N GLY A 439 3.19 9.50 20.11
CA GLY A 439 2.50 8.98 21.28
C GLY A 439 1.14 8.39 20.95
N PHE A 440 0.60 7.69 21.94
CA PHE A 440 -0.69 7.04 21.88
C PHE A 440 -1.76 7.91 22.55
N TYR A 441 -2.66 8.49 21.79
CA TYR A 441 -3.74 9.36 22.23
C TYR A 441 -5.00 8.54 22.44
N LYS A 442 -5.26 8.12 23.68
CA LYS A 442 -6.49 7.41 24.02
C LYS A 442 -7.67 8.38 23.92
N VAL A 443 -8.74 7.96 23.24
CA VAL A 443 -9.95 8.76 23.08
C VAL A 443 -11.16 7.92 23.45
N THR A 444 -12.05 8.47 24.28
CA THR A 444 -13.29 7.78 24.66
C THR A 444 -14.52 8.27 23.90
N GLY A 445 -14.34 9.24 23.01
CA GLY A 445 -15.36 9.69 22.06
C GLY A 445 -14.74 10.23 20.78
N THR A 446 -15.61 10.54 19.82
CA THR A 446 -15.21 10.97 18.47
C THR A 446 -14.28 12.19 18.49
N VAL A 447 -13.16 12.05 17.77
CA VAL A 447 -12.30 13.15 17.39
C VAL A 447 -12.74 13.64 16.01
N TYR A 448 -13.31 14.83 15.98
CA TYR A 448 -13.83 15.45 14.76
C TYR A 448 -12.76 16.34 14.12
N VAL A 449 -12.50 16.10 12.82
CA VAL A 449 -11.64 16.92 11.97
C VAL A 449 -12.52 17.86 11.16
N PRO A 450 -12.52 19.17 11.44
CA PRO A 450 -13.32 20.13 10.68
C PRO A 450 -12.79 20.30 9.25
N PRO A 451 -13.62 20.82 8.33
CA PRO A 451 -13.14 21.26 7.02
C PRO A 451 -11.97 22.25 7.13
N ASN A 452 -11.10 22.27 6.11
CA ASN A 452 -9.92 23.14 6.03
C ASN A 452 -8.87 22.86 7.11
N THR A 453 -8.51 21.59 7.30
CA THR A 453 -7.55 21.18 8.34
C THR A 453 -6.36 20.45 7.72
N ARG A 454 -5.15 20.75 8.22
CA ARG A 454 -3.92 20.00 7.92
C ARG A 454 -3.46 19.29 9.17
N ILE A 455 -3.18 18.00 9.07
CA ILE A 455 -2.73 17.16 10.18
C ILE A 455 -1.46 16.42 9.78
N VAL A 456 -0.43 16.46 10.62
CA VAL A 456 0.81 15.69 10.45
C VAL A 456 1.14 14.99 11.76
N GLY A 457 1.32 13.67 11.73
CA GLY A 457 1.84 12.92 12.87
C GLY A 457 3.36 12.80 12.87
N GLU A 458 3.95 12.65 14.06
CA GLU A 458 5.38 12.47 14.23
C GLU A 458 5.75 10.97 14.22
N GLY A 459 6.70 10.59 13.36
CA GLY A 459 7.39 9.31 13.45
C GLY A 459 6.56 8.06 13.16
N LEU A 460 5.40 8.20 12.48
CA LEU A 460 4.45 7.10 12.29
C LEU A 460 4.10 6.47 13.65
N ALA A 461 4.18 7.27 14.72
CA ALA A 461 3.98 6.83 16.10
C ALA A 461 2.85 7.61 16.77
N ALA A 462 2.42 8.73 16.18
CA ALA A 462 1.19 9.41 16.55
C ALA A 462 -0.01 8.49 16.25
N THR A 463 -0.63 7.96 17.30
CA THR A 463 -1.72 6.97 17.21
C THR A 463 -2.94 7.45 17.97
N ILE A 464 -4.07 7.66 17.30
CA ILE A 464 -5.35 7.93 17.96
C ILE A 464 -6.04 6.59 18.25
N MET A 465 -6.30 6.27 19.52
CA MET A 465 -6.83 4.97 19.95
C MET A 465 -8.24 5.11 20.55
N GLY A 466 -9.25 4.61 19.85
CA GLY A 466 -10.61 4.50 20.37
C GLY A 466 -10.67 3.49 21.52
N ALA A 467 -11.24 3.88 22.65
CA ALA A 467 -11.30 3.03 23.83
C ALA A 467 -12.54 3.29 24.70
N GLY A 468 -12.95 2.26 25.45
CA GLY A 468 -13.98 2.39 26.47
C GLY A 468 -15.42 2.20 25.94
N ALA A 469 -16.37 2.36 26.86
CA ALA A 469 -17.75 1.87 26.69
C ALA A 469 -18.53 2.48 25.52
N ASN A 470 -18.18 3.69 25.08
CA ASN A 470 -18.85 4.34 23.93
C ASN A 470 -18.66 3.57 22.62
N TYR A 471 -17.60 2.76 22.52
CA TYR A 471 -17.34 1.89 21.36
C TYR A 471 -17.72 0.43 21.62
N GLY A 472 -18.41 0.14 22.74
CA GLY A 472 -18.72 -1.22 23.19
C GLY A 472 -19.93 -1.87 22.51
N ASN A 473 -20.69 -1.12 21.69
CA ASN A 473 -21.93 -1.60 21.08
C ASN A 473 -21.84 -1.61 19.54
N ALA A 474 -21.83 -2.81 18.95
CA ALA A 474 -21.80 -2.98 17.49
C ALA A 474 -23.05 -2.43 16.78
N ASP A 475 -24.20 -2.37 17.47
CA ASP A 475 -25.45 -1.84 16.91
C ASP A 475 -25.56 -0.32 16.98
N GLN A 476 -24.61 0.34 17.67
CA GLN A 476 -24.49 1.80 17.76
C GLN A 476 -23.06 2.21 17.42
N PRO A 477 -22.63 2.01 16.17
CA PRO A 477 -21.26 2.32 15.78
C PRO A 477 -20.97 3.81 15.93
N LEU A 478 -19.75 4.13 16.37
CA LEU A 478 -19.29 5.49 16.61
C LEU A 478 -17.91 5.69 15.95
N PRO A 479 -17.69 6.80 15.22
CA PRO A 479 -16.39 7.10 14.66
C PRO A 479 -15.36 7.45 15.74
N VAL A 480 -14.15 6.90 15.62
CA VAL A 480 -12.97 7.32 16.38
C VAL A 480 -12.45 8.62 15.80
N LEU A 481 -12.12 8.64 14.50
CA LEU A 481 -11.77 9.83 13.75
C LEU A 481 -12.88 10.12 12.72
N GLN A 482 -13.56 11.26 12.86
CA GLN A 482 -14.61 11.71 11.94
C GLN A 482 -14.10 12.89 11.09
N VAL A 483 -13.88 12.67 9.79
CA VAL A 483 -13.35 13.67 8.86
C VAL A 483 -14.48 14.37 8.12
N GLY A 484 -14.80 15.58 8.57
CA GLY A 484 -16.02 16.28 8.19
C GLY A 484 -17.28 15.56 8.69
N LYS A 485 -18.43 16.22 8.58
CA LYS A 485 -19.76 15.62 8.77
C LYS A 485 -20.47 15.49 7.44
N ALA A 486 -21.49 14.63 7.39
CA ALA A 486 -22.33 14.50 6.21
C ALA A 486 -22.86 15.88 5.78
N GLY A 487 -22.65 16.22 4.50
CA GLY A 487 -23.02 17.51 3.91
C GLY A 487 -22.02 18.65 4.11
N GLU A 488 -20.94 18.46 4.87
CA GLU A 488 -19.86 19.44 4.94
C GLU A 488 -18.95 19.37 3.72
N SER A 489 -18.47 20.53 3.28
CA SER A 489 -17.50 20.65 2.19
C SER A 489 -16.30 21.47 2.62
N GLY A 490 -15.14 21.14 2.06
CA GLY A 490 -13.90 21.87 2.28
C GLY A 490 -12.70 21.02 1.91
N TYR A 491 -11.59 21.23 2.58
CA TYR A 491 -10.33 20.60 2.21
C TYR A 491 -9.58 20.04 3.42
N VAL A 492 -9.04 18.84 3.32
CA VAL A 492 -8.20 18.25 4.37
C VAL A 492 -6.96 17.58 3.79
N GLU A 493 -5.87 17.67 4.54
CA GLU A 493 -4.64 16.91 4.31
C GLU A 493 -4.26 16.24 5.63
N ILE A 494 -4.10 14.92 5.62
CA ILE A 494 -3.67 14.16 6.79
C ILE A 494 -2.48 13.29 6.38
N SER A 495 -1.42 13.31 7.19
CA SER A 495 -0.27 12.44 6.94
C SER A 495 0.41 11.91 8.20
N ASP A 496 1.09 10.78 8.06
CA ASP A 496 1.94 10.18 9.10
C ASP A 496 1.17 9.83 10.39
N LEU A 497 -0.05 9.32 10.28
CA LEU A 497 -1.00 9.09 11.38
C LEU A 497 -1.45 7.63 11.47
N LEU A 498 -1.54 7.07 12.68
CA LEU A 498 -2.25 5.82 12.91
C LEU A 498 -3.58 6.06 13.63
N VAL A 499 -4.60 5.29 13.25
CA VAL A 499 -5.84 5.15 14.02
C VAL A 499 -5.99 3.71 14.46
N SER A 500 -6.40 3.50 15.71
CA SER A 500 -6.38 2.19 16.35
C SER A 500 -7.46 2.10 17.43
N THR A 501 -7.49 0.97 18.13
CA THR A 501 -8.37 0.68 19.25
C THR A 501 -7.59 0.11 20.44
N GLN A 502 -8.15 0.24 21.64
CA GLN A 502 -7.62 -0.34 22.87
C GLN A 502 -8.71 -1.20 23.52
N GLY A 503 -8.46 -2.50 23.59
CA GLY A 503 -9.38 -3.52 24.10
C GLY A 503 -10.54 -3.81 23.15
N SER A 504 -11.63 -4.35 23.71
CA SER A 504 -12.83 -4.66 22.92
C SER A 504 -13.62 -3.40 22.60
N THR A 505 -13.74 -3.10 21.31
CA THR A 505 -14.47 -1.95 20.77
C THR A 505 -15.28 -2.34 19.52
N PRO A 506 -16.25 -3.27 19.64
CA PRO A 506 -17.00 -3.82 18.51
C PRO A 506 -17.86 -2.79 17.77
N GLY A 507 -18.09 -1.61 18.34
CA GLY A 507 -18.76 -0.45 17.72
C GLY A 507 -17.82 0.61 17.15
N ALA A 508 -16.49 0.44 17.20
CA ALA A 508 -15.56 1.44 16.67
C ALA A 508 -15.53 1.44 15.13
N VAL A 509 -15.90 2.58 14.55
CA VAL A 509 -15.56 2.92 13.16
C VAL A 509 -14.28 3.74 13.23
N LEU A 510 -13.13 3.20 12.83
CA LEU A 510 -11.86 3.87 13.11
C LEU A 510 -11.75 5.19 12.34
N ILE A 511 -12.02 5.18 11.03
CA ILE A 511 -12.07 6.39 10.20
C ILE A 511 -13.42 6.48 9.50
N GLU A 512 -14.21 7.51 9.81
CA GLU A 512 -15.39 7.88 9.03
C GLU A 512 -15.07 9.15 8.24
N TYR A 513 -15.03 9.02 6.92
CA TYR A 513 -14.71 10.11 6.01
C TYR A 513 -15.99 10.59 5.32
N ASN A 514 -16.42 11.82 5.64
CA ASN A 514 -17.67 12.40 5.15
C ASN A 514 -17.48 13.58 4.19
N LEU A 515 -16.28 14.19 4.21
CA LEU A 515 -16.04 15.49 3.60
C LEU A 515 -16.17 15.47 2.08
N ALA A 516 -17.03 16.34 1.54
CA ALA A 516 -17.12 16.59 0.12
C ALA A 516 -16.11 17.66 -0.30
N SER A 517 -15.01 17.27 -0.94
CA SER A 517 -14.01 18.26 -1.37
C SER A 517 -14.39 18.87 -2.71
N ALA A 518 -14.39 20.20 -2.82
CA ALA A 518 -14.83 20.88 -4.04
C ALA A 518 -14.02 20.41 -5.26
N ALA A 519 -14.72 19.86 -6.26
CA ALA A 519 -14.16 19.51 -7.55
C ALA A 519 -14.08 20.78 -8.42
N ALA A 520 -12.89 21.23 -8.81
CA ALA A 520 -12.81 22.19 -9.92
C ALA A 520 -13.47 21.55 -11.14
N THR A 521 -14.49 22.21 -11.71
CA THR A 521 -15.29 21.68 -12.83
C THR A 521 -14.40 21.04 -13.90
N SER A 522 -14.54 19.72 -14.01
CA SER A 522 -14.11 18.81 -15.07
C SER A 522 -12.63 18.59 -15.40
N ASN A 523 -11.62 19.20 -14.78
CA ASN A 523 -10.21 18.91 -15.15
C ASN A 523 -9.19 19.26 -14.05
N CYS A 524 -9.23 18.65 -12.85
CA CYS A 524 -8.23 18.79 -11.75
C CYS A 524 -7.30 20.01 -11.87
N LYS A 525 -7.85 21.22 -12.00
CA LYS A 525 -7.03 22.41 -12.28
C LYS A 525 -6.27 22.70 -11.01
N ALA A 526 -5.03 23.18 -11.15
CA ALA A 526 -4.10 23.45 -10.05
C ALA A 526 -4.62 24.39 -8.93
N GLY A 527 -5.88 24.87 -8.98
CA GLY A 527 -6.52 25.71 -7.96
C GLY A 527 -7.45 25.01 -6.96
N SER A 528 -7.79 23.72 -7.13
CA SER A 528 -8.61 22.97 -6.14
C SER A 528 -8.29 21.47 -6.15
N PRO A 529 -7.18 21.03 -5.53
CA PRO A 529 -6.83 19.62 -5.45
C PRO A 529 -7.83 18.82 -4.59
N PRO A 530 -7.95 17.49 -4.79
CA PRO A 530 -8.63 16.62 -3.83
C PRO A 530 -8.02 16.76 -2.44
N SER A 531 -8.85 16.56 -1.42
CA SER A 531 -8.34 16.25 -0.08
C SER A 531 -7.55 14.95 -0.11
N GLY A 532 -6.68 14.71 0.87
CA GLY A 532 -5.94 13.45 0.86
C GLY A 532 -5.34 12.96 2.16
N LEU A 533 -5.02 11.67 2.14
CA LEU A 533 -4.44 10.87 3.22
C LEU A 533 -3.16 10.21 2.70
N TRP A 534 -2.01 10.51 3.31
CA TRP A 534 -0.70 9.95 2.94
C TRP A 534 -0.02 9.31 4.14
N ASP A 535 0.36 8.04 4.07
CA ASP A 535 0.90 7.33 5.24
C ASP A 535 -0.05 7.43 6.45
N VAL A 536 -1.36 7.27 6.19
CA VAL A 536 -2.39 7.19 7.23
C VAL A 536 -2.86 5.76 7.32
N HIS A 537 -2.61 5.11 8.45
CA HIS A 537 -2.83 3.69 8.61
C HIS A 537 -3.87 3.41 9.70
N VAL A 538 -4.50 2.25 9.60
CA VAL A 538 -5.28 1.64 10.68
C VAL A 538 -4.53 0.40 11.16
N ARG A 539 -4.37 0.27 12.47
CA ARG A 539 -3.80 -0.92 13.12
C ARG A 539 -4.70 -1.38 14.25
N VAL A 540 -5.35 -2.53 14.13
CA VAL A 540 -6.24 -3.08 15.15
C VAL A 540 -5.53 -4.24 15.88
N GLY A 541 -5.04 -3.97 17.09
CA GLY A 541 -4.31 -4.93 17.93
C GLY A 541 -2.89 -5.27 17.47
N GLY A 542 -2.25 -6.24 18.14
CA GLY A 542 -0.90 -6.72 17.81
C GLY A 542 0.25 -5.79 18.22
N PHE A 543 0.03 -4.87 19.17
CA PHE A 543 1.05 -3.96 19.67
C PHE A 543 0.89 -3.67 21.17
N GLN A 544 1.97 -3.22 21.81
CA GLN A 544 1.94 -2.90 23.25
C GLN A 544 0.90 -1.82 23.57
N GLY A 545 0.04 -2.08 24.55
CA GLY A 545 -0.98 -1.14 25.01
C GLY A 545 -2.30 -1.18 24.23
N SER A 546 -2.39 -2.02 23.20
CA SER A 546 -3.65 -2.33 22.50
C SER A 546 -4.61 -3.17 23.35
N GLU A 547 -4.11 -3.90 24.35
CA GLU A 547 -4.86 -4.95 25.09
C GLU A 547 -5.39 -6.08 24.18
N LEU A 548 -4.75 -6.26 23.01
CA LEU A 548 -5.10 -7.21 21.96
C LEU A 548 -3.82 -7.92 21.46
N GLN A 549 -3.07 -8.50 22.38
CA GLN A 549 -1.77 -9.16 22.16
C GLN A 549 -1.88 -10.67 22.42
N VAL A 550 -0.77 -11.41 22.38
CA VAL A 550 -0.76 -12.86 22.69
C VAL A 550 -1.48 -13.19 23.99
N ALA A 551 -1.28 -12.37 25.03
CA ALA A 551 -1.88 -12.58 26.34
C ALA A 551 -3.42 -12.60 26.33
N GLN A 552 -4.04 -11.88 25.40
CA GLN A 552 -5.50 -11.80 25.28
C GLN A 552 -6.02 -12.64 24.13
N CYS A 553 -5.33 -12.64 22.99
CA CYS A 553 -5.89 -13.04 21.70
C CYS A 553 -5.07 -14.14 21.00
N LEU A 554 -4.34 -14.99 21.74
CA LEU A 554 -3.65 -16.14 21.15
C LEU A 554 -4.59 -16.98 20.26
N LYS A 555 -4.08 -17.42 19.10
CA LYS A 555 -4.84 -18.29 18.19
C LYS A 555 -5.27 -19.61 18.83
N THR A 556 -6.44 -20.11 18.45
CA THR A 556 -7.01 -21.38 18.97
C THR A 556 -7.49 -22.32 17.85
N PRO A 557 -6.61 -22.82 16.97
CA PRO A 557 -7.02 -23.63 15.81
C PRO A 557 -7.65 -24.98 16.19
N ASP A 558 -7.31 -25.53 17.35
CA ASP A 558 -7.77 -26.85 17.82
C ASP A 558 -9.16 -26.82 18.49
N VAL A 559 -9.78 -25.64 18.59
CA VAL A 559 -11.12 -25.47 19.17
C VAL A 559 -12.14 -25.34 18.01
N PRO A 560 -12.93 -26.39 17.70
CA PRO A 560 -13.71 -26.44 16.46
C PRO A 560 -14.97 -25.55 16.48
N SER A 561 -15.26 -24.92 15.34
CA SER A 561 -16.46 -24.11 15.11
C SER A 561 -17.70 -24.84 14.59
N ALA A 562 -18.02 -26.07 14.98
CA ALA A 562 -19.33 -26.62 14.61
C ALA A 562 -20.52 -25.82 15.23
N LYS A 563 -20.23 -25.01 16.26
CA LYS A 563 -21.01 -23.88 16.81
C LYS A 563 -20.09 -22.72 17.28
N GLY A 564 -18.95 -22.54 16.60
CA GLY A 564 -17.84 -21.62 16.93
C GLY A 564 -16.82 -22.14 17.98
N PRO A 565 -15.52 -21.82 17.93
CA PRO A 565 -14.74 -21.63 19.15
C PRO A 565 -15.44 -20.54 19.96
N ALA A 566 -15.25 -20.53 21.29
CA ALA A 566 -15.68 -19.38 22.07
C ALA A 566 -14.99 -18.14 21.46
N VAL A 567 -15.73 -17.33 20.69
CA VAL A 567 -15.23 -16.02 20.26
C VAL A 567 -14.85 -15.33 21.53
N ASN A 568 -13.55 -15.05 21.63
CA ASN A 568 -13.04 -14.34 22.76
C ASN A 568 -13.55 -12.91 22.64
N SER A 569 -14.64 -12.59 23.34
CA SER A 569 -15.29 -11.28 23.21
C SER A 569 -14.34 -10.10 23.47
N PRO A 570 -13.34 -10.17 24.38
CA PRO A 570 -12.27 -9.17 24.47
C PRO A 570 -11.51 -8.89 23.17
N CYS A 571 -11.43 -9.85 22.24
CA CYS A 571 -10.74 -9.73 20.95
C CYS A 571 -11.64 -9.27 19.80
N VAL A 572 -12.91 -8.91 20.07
CA VAL A 572 -13.77 -8.22 19.09
C VAL A 572 -13.50 -6.72 19.18
N ALA A 573 -12.76 -6.22 18.21
CA ALA A 573 -11.98 -5.00 18.35
C ALA A 573 -12.39 -3.85 17.42
N ALA A 574 -13.17 -4.09 16.35
CA ALA A 574 -13.63 -3.00 15.50
C ALA A 574 -14.90 -3.34 14.71
N HIS A 575 -15.71 -2.31 14.45
CA HIS A 575 -16.85 -2.37 13.54
C HIS A 575 -16.41 -2.19 12.08
N THR A 576 -15.57 -1.21 11.80
CA THR A 576 -15.10 -0.86 10.45
C THR A 576 -13.78 -0.11 10.54
N SER A 577 -12.78 -0.50 9.75
CA SER A 577 -11.51 0.22 9.72
C SER A 577 -11.65 1.58 9.03
N MET A 578 -12.34 1.64 7.88
CA MET A 578 -12.62 2.91 7.22
C MET A 578 -13.94 2.90 6.44
N HIS A 579 -14.71 3.99 6.56
CA HIS A 579 -15.94 4.22 5.82
C HIS A 579 -15.88 5.57 5.10
N ILE A 580 -15.81 5.53 3.77
CA ILE A 580 -16.01 6.70 2.91
C ILE A 580 -17.51 6.78 2.62
N THR A 581 -18.19 7.73 3.24
CA THR A 581 -19.65 7.78 3.27
C THR A 581 -20.24 8.35 1.98
N LYS A 582 -21.56 8.24 1.83
CA LYS A 582 -22.30 8.64 0.62
C LYS A 582 -22.06 10.08 0.18
N THR A 583 -21.90 11.00 1.13
CA THR A 583 -21.70 12.43 0.81
C THR A 583 -20.24 12.79 0.56
N ALA A 584 -19.29 11.92 0.90
CA ALA A 584 -17.89 12.18 0.68
C ALA A 584 -17.56 12.19 -0.81
N GLY A 585 -16.43 12.78 -1.19
CA GLY A 585 -15.94 12.70 -2.56
C GLY A 585 -14.70 13.52 -2.79
N ASN A 586 -14.05 13.29 -3.94
CA ASN A 586 -12.82 13.98 -4.35
C ASN A 586 -11.69 13.79 -3.32
N LEU A 587 -11.33 12.53 -3.08
CA LEU A 587 -10.36 12.09 -2.07
C LEU A 587 -9.22 11.30 -2.72
N TYR A 588 -7.99 11.65 -2.35
CA TYR A 588 -6.75 10.97 -2.73
C TYR A 588 -6.14 10.23 -1.53
N MET A 589 -5.89 8.94 -1.69
CA MET A 589 -5.32 8.05 -0.67
C MET A 589 -4.04 7.45 -1.23
N GLU A 590 -2.95 7.52 -0.47
CA GLU A 590 -1.66 6.96 -0.86
C GLU A 590 -0.92 6.34 0.32
N ASN A 591 -0.42 5.12 0.09
CA ASN A 591 0.27 4.31 1.09
C ASN A 591 -0.54 4.18 2.39
N ASN A 592 -1.82 3.83 2.26
CA ASN A 592 -2.71 3.60 3.39
C ASN A 592 -2.83 2.09 3.64
N TRP A 593 -2.56 1.66 4.87
CA TRP A 593 -2.67 0.26 5.27
C TRP A 593 -3.70 0.14 6.38
N LEU A 594 -4.76 -0.63 6.14
CA LEU A 594 -5.78 -0.94 7.14
C LEU A 594 -5.61 -2.39 7.56
N TRP A 595 -4.95 -2.59 8.70
CA TRP A 595 -4.51 -3.91 9.15
C TRP A 595 -5.19 -4.29 10.45
N VAL A 596 -5.78 -5.48 10.46
CA VAL A 596 -6.19 -6.18 11.68
C VAL A 596 -5.10 -7.19 11.99
N ALA A 597 -4.60 -7.16 13.21
CA ALA A 597 -3.39 -7.89 13.53
C ALA A 597 -3.57 -9.40 13.44
N ASP A 598 -2.77 -10.03 12.59
CA ASP A 598 -2.65 -11.49 12.48
C ASP A 598 -1.58 -12.06 13.42
N HIS A 599 -0.65 -11.21 13.89
CA HIS A 599 0.39 -11.55 14.86
C HIS A 599 0.69 -10.40 15.83
N ASP A 600 1.35 -10.72 16.94
CA ASP A 600 1.84 -9.75 17.93
C ASP A 600 3.25 -9.28 17.56
N ILE A 601 3.39 -8.00 17.21
CA ILE A 601 4.66 -7.39 16.79
C ILE A 601 5.69 -7.36 17.94
N GLU A 602 5.23 -7.38 19.20
CA GLU A 602 6.14 -7.31 20.35
C GLU A 602 6.61 -8.70 20.81
N ASP A 603 6.04 -9.78 20.27
CA ASP A 603 6.43 -11.15 20.61
C ASP A 603 7.59 -11.63 19.71
N ALA A 604 8.69 -12.04 20.32
CA ALA A 604 9.90 -12.42 19.58
C ALA A 604 9.73 -13.65 18.66
N ASN A 605 8.66 -14.43 18.83
CA ASN A 605 8.34 -15.57 17.94
C ASN A 605 7.37 -15.17 16.82
N ASN A 606 7.00 -13.89 16.68
CA ASN A 606 5.95 -13.41 15.79
C ASN A 606 4.66 -14.24 15.97
N THR A 607 4.29 -14.51 17.22
CA THR A 607 3.17 -15.40 17.53
C THR A 607 1.87 -14.86 16.94
N GLN A 608 1.19 -15.71 16.15
CA GLN A 608 -0.09 -15.40 15.55
C GLN A 608 -1.21 -15.25 16.59
N ILE A 609 -2.10 -14.29 16.37
CA ILE A 609 -3.25 -13.95 17.22
C ILE A 609 -4.56 -13.97 16.41
N THR A 610 -5.70 -13.96 17.12
CA THR A 610 -7.05 -13.90 16.56
C THR A 610 -7.75 -12.64 17.04
N ILE A 611 -7.89 -11.65 16.16
CA ILE A 611 -8.65 -10.43 16.41
C ILE A 611 -9.79 -10.33 15.40
N PHE A 612 -10.96 -9.90 15.87
CA PHE A 612 -12.15 -9.77 15.04
C PHE A 612 -12.46 -8.29 14.78
N ALA A 613 -12.38 -7.90 13.52
CA ALA A 613 -12.95 -6.67 12.99
C ALA A 613 -13.88 -7.00 11.83
N ALA A 614 -15.05 -6.37 11.76
CA ALA A 614 -16.05 -6.79 10.78
C ALA A 614 -15.65 -6.41 9.34
N ARG A 615 -15.35 -5.13 9.11
CA ARG A 615 -15.25 -4.54 7.76
C ARG A 615 -13.94 -3.79 7.58
N GLY A 616 -13.33 -3.93 6.42
CA GLY A 616 -12.14 -3.16 6.02
C GLY A 616 -12.49 -1.75 5.57
N LEU A 617 -12.39 -1.51 4.26
CA LEU A 617 -12.72 -0.25 3.61
C LEU A 617 -14.08 -0.35 2.91
N LEU A 618 -15.06 0.40 3.41
CA LEU A 618 -16.36 0.60 2.76
C LEU A 618 -16.38 1.94 2.01
N ILE A 619 -16.72 1.90 0.72
CA ILE A 619 -16.84 3.08 -0.14
C ILE A 619 -18.25 3.19 -0.69
N GLU A 620 -18.98 4.22 -0.24
CA GLU A 620 -20.34 4.53 -0.70
C GLU A 620 -20.44 5.90 -1.39
N SER A 621 -19.32 6.58 -1.62
CA SER A 621 -19.23 7.91 -2.23
C SER A 621 -20.04 8.04 -3.53
N GLU A 622 -21.22 8.65 -3.46
CA GLU A 622 -22.06 8.89 -4.65
C GLU A 622 -21.46 9.97 -5.58
N PRO A 623 -20.77 11.02 -5.07
CA PRO A 623 -20.02 11.97 -5.89
C PRO A 623 -18.78 11.37 -6.58
N GLY A 624 -18.21 10.28 -6.05
CA GLY A 624 -17.06 9.61 -6.62
C GLY A 624 -15.74 10.40 -6.55
N ARG A 625 -14.91 10.24 -7.57
CA ARG A 625 -13.58 10.85 -7.75
C ARG A 625 -12.63 10.47 -6.63
N LEU A 626 -12.29 9.18 -6.60
CA LEU A 626 -11.44 8.60 -5.58
C LEU A 626 -10.21 7.98 -6.22
N TRP A 627 -9.05 8.19 -5.60
CA TRP A 627 -7.79 7.56 -6.01
C TRP A 627 -7.19 6.84 -4.81
N LEU A 628 -6.98 5.54 -4.94
CA LEU A 628 -6.38 4.68 -3.93
C LEU A 628 -5.08 4.12 -4.49
N ILE A 629 -3.96 4.70 -4.06
CA ILE A 629 -2.62 4.44 -4.61
C ILE A 629 -1.81 3.63 -3.59
N GLY A 630 -1.48 2.38 -3.94
CA GLY A 630 -0.72 1.50 -3.05
C GLY A 630 -1.40 1.28 -1.71
N THR A 631 -2.71 1.00 -1.70
CA THR A 631 -3.47 0.74 -0.47
C THR A 631 -3.55 -0.75 -0.16
N ALA A 632 -3.51 -1.11 1.12
CA ALA A 632 -3.67 -2.48 1.59
C ALA A 632 -4.76 -2.57 2.66
N VAL A 633 -5.61 -3.60 2.60
CA VAL A 633 -6.65 -3.85 3.62
C VAL A 633 -6.70 -5.34 3.93
N GLU A 634 -6.50 -5.71 5.19
CA GLU A 634 -6.19 -7.09 5.55
C GLU A 634 -6.91 -7.56 6.81
N HIS A 635 -7.30 -8.84 6.78
CA HIS A 635 -7.77 -9.63 7.93
C HIS A 635 -9.11 -9.21 8.55
N HIS A 636 -9.96 -8.54 7.77
CA HIS A 636 -11.33 -8.24 8.18
C HIS A 636 -12.25 -9.44 7.90
N THR A 637 -13.28 -9.59 8.73
CA THR A 637 -14.13 -10.80 8.76
C THR A 637 -15.05 -10.93 7.55
N LEU A 638 -15.62 -9.81 7.09
CA LEU A 638 -16.63 -9.79 6.03
C LEU A 638 -16.03 -9.51 4.66
N TYR A 639 -15.21 -8.45 4.58
CA TYR A 639 -14.55 -8.04 3.35
C TYR A 639 -13.39 -7.10 3.65
N GLN A 640 -12.41 -7.08 2.75
CA GLN A 640 -11.31 -6.14 2.78
C GLN A 640 -11.70 -4.84 2.08
N TYR A 641 -12.04 -4.88 0.78
CA TYR A 641 -12.59 -3.74 0.05
C TYR A 641 -14.03 -3.98 -0.37
N GLN A 642 -14.91 -3.00 -0.12
CA GLN A 642 -16.26 -2.99 -0.66
C GLN A 642 -16.63 -1.62 -1.25
N LEU A 643 -17.03 -1.61 -2.51
CA LEU A 643 -17.54 -0.45 -3.24
C LEU A 643 -19.04 -0.66 -3.48
N VAL A 644 -19.87 0.30 -3.09
CA VAL A 644 -21.33 0.17 -3.17
C VAL A 644 -21.94 1.44 -3.71
N ASN A 645 -22.70 1.36 -4.82
CA ASN A 645 -23.38 2.51 -5.42
C ASN A 645 -22.46 3.73 -5.65
N THR A 646 -21.18 3.50 -5.92
CA THR A 646 -20.15 4.53 -6.10
C THR A 646 -19.74 4.64 -7.57
N ARG A 647 -18.94 5.65 -7.91
CA ARG A 647 -18.40 5.83 -9.25
C ARG A 647 -17.09 6.58 -9.31
N ASP A 648 -16.45 6.58 -10.48
CA ASP A 648 -15.21 7.32 -10.75
C ASP A 648 -14.14 6.99 -9.70
N VAL A 649 -13.68 5.73 -9.68
CA VAL A 649 -12.70 5.24 -8.71
C VAL A 649 -11.50 4.64 -9.43
N PHE A 650 -10.30 5.14 -9.09
CA PHE A 650 -9.02 4.55 -9.45
C PHE A 650 -8.47 3.79 -8.24
N LEU A 651 -8.08 2.52 -8.43
CA LEU A 651 -7.30 1.76 -7.45
C LEU A 651 -6.03 1.20 -8.11
N GLY A 652 -4.88 1.27 -7.45
CA GLY A 652 -3.67 0.60 -7.96
C GLY A 652 -2.37 0.85 -7.19
N GLN A 653 -1.56 -0.17 -6.90
CA GLN A 653 -1.97 -1.56 -6.71
C GLN A 653 -2.74 -1.65 -5.38
N LEU A 654 -3.87 -2.36 -5.36
CA LEU A 654 -4.50 -2.73 -4.10
C LEU A 654 -4.01 -4.11 -3.65
N GLN A 655 -4.00 -4.35 -2.34
CA GLN A 655 -3.58 -5.63 -1.76
C GLN A 655 -4.51 -6.05 -0.60
N THR A 656 -4.77 -7.34 -0.46
CA THR A 656 -5.61 -7.92 0.61
C THR A 656 -5.17 -9.30 1.10
N GLU A 657 -5.40 -9.58 2.38
CA GLU A 657 -5.34 -10.92 2.97
C GLU A 657 -6.62 -11.28 3.72
N THR A 658 -7.03 -12.54 3.60
CA THR A 658 -8.13 -13.15 4.36
C THR A 658 -7.65 -13.47 5.79
N PRO A 659 -8.44 -13.20 6.84
CA PRO A 659 -7.99 -13.46 8.22
C PRO A 659 -7.68 -14.93 8.46
N TYR A 660 -6.54 -15.21 9.10
CA TYR A 660 -5.93 -16.55 9.12
C TYR A 660 -6.77 -17.61 9.85
N TYR A 661 -7.64 -17.16 10.75
CA TYR A 661 -8.53 -18.05 11.48
C TYR A 661 -9.63 -18.64 10.60
N GLN A 662 -10.07 -17.95 9.53
CA GLN A 662 -11.17 -18.44 8.71
C GLN A 662 -10.79 -19.77 8.02
N PRO A 663 -11.73 -20.74 7.90
CA PRO A 663 -13.16 -20.68 8.25
C PRO A 663 -13.49 -21.04 9.72
N ASN A 664 -12.58 -20.85 10.67
CA ASN A 664 -12.78 -21.14 12.09
C ASN A 664 -12.67 -19.88 12.98
N PRO A 665 -13.76 -19.13 13.20
CA PRO A 665 -15.10 -19.31 12.63
C PRO A 665 -15.22 -18.80 11.18
N PRO A 666 -16.27 -19.19 10.44
CA PRO A 666 -16.54 -18.66 9.11
C PRO A 666 -17.16 -17.26 9.18
N ALA A 667 -17.06 -16.49 8.11
CA ALA A 667 -17.83 -15.25 7.97
C ALA A 667 -19.34 -15.55 7.98
N PRO A 668 -20.22 -14.69 8.54
CA PRO A 668 -19.93 -13.36 9.08
C PRO A 668 -19.54 -13.33 10.58
N PHE A 669 -19.48 -14.48 11.25
CA PHE A 669 -19.34 -14.54 12.71
C PHE A 669 -17.98 -13.98 13.18
N PRO A 670 -17.92 -13.21 14.29
CA PRO A 670 -18.98 -12.97 15.29
C PRO A 670 -19.99 -11.87 14.97
N PHE A 671 -19.94 -11.27 13.79
CA PHE A 671 -20.74 -10.10 13.49
C PHE A 671 -22.11 -10.47 12.94
N VAL A 672 -23.11 -9.67 13.31
CA VAL A 672 -24.41 -9.69 12.66
C VAL A 672 -24.31 -8.84 11.39
N PRO A 673 -24.59 -9.39 10.19
CA PRO A 673 -24.62 -8.62 8.97
C PRO A 673 -25.61 -7.46 9.05
N GLN A 674 -25.20 -6.31 8.52
CA GLN A 674 -25.97 -5.06 8.47
C GLN A 674 -26.35 -4.74 7.01
N PRO A 675 -27.59 -5.04 6.59
CA PRO A 675 -28.03 -4.74 5.21
C PRO A 675 -27.93 -3.26 4.84
N ALA A 676 -28.03 -2.35 5.82
CA ALA A 676 -27.88 -0.91 5.61
C ALA A 676 -26.49 -0.49 5.11
N LEU A 677 -25.46 -1.33 5.33
CA LEU A 677 -24.09 -1.16 4.85
C LEU A 677 -23.78 -2.07 3.64
N ALA A 678 -24.81 -2.73 3.11
CA ALA A 678 -24.71 -3.74 2.05
C ALA A 678 -23.70 -4.84 2.36
N ASP A 679 -23.65 -5.30 3.62
CA ASP A 679 -22.81 -6.44 3.99
C ASP A 679 -23.08 -7.67 3.11
N PRO A 680 -22.06 -8.52 2.88
CA PRO A 680 -22.22 -9.74 2.10
C PRO A 680 -23.27 -10.67 2.71
N ASP A 681 -24.16 -11.19 1.86
CA ASP A 681 -25.10 -12.26 2.23
C ASP A 681 -24.43 -13.61 2.01
N PHE A 682 -23.61 -14.04 2.97
CA PHE A 682 -22.90 -15.32 2.89
C PHE A 682 -23.83 -16.53 2.76
N ALA A 683 -25.07 -16.45 3.22
CA ALA A 683 -26.03 -17.54 3.03
C ALA A 683 -26.42 -17.68 1.55
N GLY A 684 -26.65 -16.55 0.87
CA GLY A 684 -26.87 -16.49 -0.57
C GLY A 684 -25.62 -16.82 -1.39
N ASP A 685 -24.48 -16.22 -1.04
CA ASP A 685 -23.19 -16.42 -1.73
C ASP A 685 -22.73 -17.88 -1.70
N CYS A 686 -23.10 -18.60 -0.63
CA CYS A 686 -22.81 -20.01 -0.40
C CYS A 686 -24.00 -20.95 -0.64
N ALA A 687 -25.03 -20.47 -1.35
CA ALA A 687 -26.11 -21.33 -1.79
C ALA A 687 -25.54 -22.46 -2.69
N GLY A 688 -25.66 -23.70 -2.22
CA GLY A 688 -25.03 -24.86 -2.88
C GLY A 688 -23.67 -25.26 -2.31
N ALA A 689 -23.23 -24.69 -1.18
CA ALA A 689 -22.17 -25.31 -0.38
C ALA A 689 -22.67 -26.62 0.27
N HIS A 690 -21.76 -27.55 0.52
CA HIS A 690 -22.03 -28.77 1.27
C HIS A 690 -22.52 -28.43 2.69
N ALA A 691 -23.67 -28.98 3.08
CA ALA A 691 -24.24 -28.72 4.40
C ALA A 691 -23.37 -29.27 5.56
N THR A 692 -22.50 -30.23 5.28
CA THR A 692 -21.66 -30.91 6.29
C THR A 692 -20.41 -30.14 6.68
N ASP A 693 -19.81 -29.38 5.76
CA ASP A 693 -18.51 -28.73 5.96
C ASP A 693 -18.44 -27.29 5.40
N GLY A 694 -19.54 -26.78 4.83
CA GLY A 694 -19.61 -25.41 4.30
C GLY A 694 -18.73 -25.16 3.07
N ARG A 695 -18.22 -26.22 2.42
CA ARG A 695 -17.36 -26.08 1.23
C ARG A 695 -18.21 -25.95 -0.03
N LEU A 696 -17.83 -25.02 -0.90
CA LEU A 696 -18.48 -24.82 -2.20
C LEU A 696 -17.69 -25.55 -3.29
N PRO A 697 -18.35 -26.37 -4.13
CA PRO A 697 -17.75 -26.88 -5.36
C PRO A 697 -17.47 -25.76 -6.36
N VAL A 698 -16.25 -25.71 -6.88
CA VAL A 698 -15.84 -24.77 -7.94
C VAL A 698 -15.19 -25.58 -9.06
N GLY A 699 -15.72 -25.44 -10.28
CA GLY A 699 -15.31 -26.28 -11.41
C GLY A 699 -15.71 -27.75 -11.22
N THR A 700 -14.98 -28.67 -11.88
CA THR A 700 -15.43 -30.06 -12.01
C THR A 700 -15.03 -30.99 -10.87
N ASN A 701 -14.04 -30.65 -10.02
CA ASN A 701 -13.49 -31.59 -9.01
C ASN A 701 -12.82 -30.92 -7.78
N GLN A 702 -13.07 -29.65 -7.48
CA GLN A 702 -12.45 -28.97 -6.33
C GLN A 702 -13.49 -28.34 -5.41
N THR A 703 -13.22 -28.36 -4.10
CA THR A 703 -14.06 -27.68 -3.10
C THR A 703 -13.18 -26.91 -2.12
N ALA A 704 -13.65 -25.74 -1.70
CA ALA A 704 -12.98 -24.90 -0.71
C ALA A 704 -14.03 -24.27 0.23
N PRO A 705 -13.64 -23.83 1.44
CA PRO A 705 -14.53 -23.06 2.31
C PRO A 705 -15.16 -21.89 1.57
N CYS A 706 -16.48 -21.74 1.72
CA CYS A 706 -17.21 -20.71 1.01
C CYS A 706 -17.32 -19.40 1.77
N ALA A 707 -17.74 -19.47 3.03
CA ALA A 707 -18.04 -18.31 3.87
C ALA A 707 -16.74 -17.72 4.45
N MET A 708 -15.99 -17.06 3.57
CA MET A 708 -14.69 -16.43 3.80
C MET A 708 -14.77 -14.96 3.40
N ALA A 709 -13.94 -14.11 3.98
CA ALA A 709 -13.97 -12.69 3.69
C ALA A 709 -13.70 -12.39 2.19
N TRP A 710 -14.47 -11.49 1.59
CA TRP A 710 -14.19 -11.03 0.24
C TRP A 710 -12.91 -10.19 0.20
N GLY A 711 -12.01 -10.46 -0.76
CA GLY A 711 -10.87 -9.58 -1.03
C GLY A 711 -11.35 -8.24 -1.61
N LEU A 712 -12.07 -8.32 -2.73
CA LEU A 712 -12.70 -7.17 -3.37
C LEU A 712 -14.17 -7.47 -3.65
N ARG A 713 -15.06 -6.55 -3.31
CA ARG A 713 -16.49 -6.62 -3.64
C ARG A 713 -16.97 -5.32 -4.26
N VAL A 714 -17.32 -5.35 -5.54
CA VAL A 714 -17.83 -4.19 -6.28
C VAL A 714 -19.32 -4.40 -6.55
N VAL A 715 -20.13 -3.52 -5.99
CA VAL A 715 -21.58 -3.64 -5.92
C VAL A 715 -22.23 -2.42 -6.54
N ASP A 716 -23.03 -2.62 -7.58
CA ASP A 716 -23.85 -1.57 -8.20
C ASP A 716 -23.08 -0.26 -8.48
N SER A 717 -21.82 -0.38 -8.91
CA SER A 717 -20.89 0.75 -9.08
C SER A 717 -20.48 0.91 -10.55
N ALA A 718 -19.97 2.09 -10.93
CA ALA A 718 -19.65 2.43 -12.32
C ALA A 718 -18.33 3.20 -12.46
N ASP A 719 -17.69 3.16 -13.62
CA ASP A 719 -16.44 3.89 -13.90
C ASP A 719 -15.34 3.58 -12.87
N VAL A 720 -15.20 2.29 -12.54
CA VAL A 720 -14.17 1.77 -11.63
C VAL A 720 -13.04 1.16 -12.45
N VAL A 721 -11.81 1.61 -12.22
CA VAL A 721 -10.59 1.05 -12.83
C VAL A 721 -9.62 0.59 -11.75
N VAL A 722 -9.20 -0.67 -11.85
CA VAL A 722 -8.26 -1.30 -10.91
C VAL A 722 -7.01 -1.72 -11.67
N PHE A 723 -5.88 -1.09 -11.36
CA PHE A 723 -4.59 -1.35 -11.98
C PHE A 723 -3.67 -2.07 -10.99
N GLY A 724 -3.58 -3.40 -11.13
CA GLY A 724 -2.91 -4.26 -10.17
C GLY A 724 -3.78 -4.52 -8.95
N ALA A 725 -4.05 -5.79 -8.67
CA ALA A 725 -4.76 -6.21 -7.45
C ALA A 725 -4.18 -7.52 -6.93
N GLY A 726 -3.59 -7.51 -5.74
CA GLY A 726 -3.13 -8.71 -5.05
C GLY A 726 -4.14 -9.17 -4.00
N LEU A 727 -4.87 -10.25 -4.27
CA LEU A 727 -5.89 -10.77 -3.35
C LEU A 727 -5.52 -12.15 -2.82
N TYR A 728 -5.21 -12.27 -1.53
CA TYR A 728 -4.59 -13.48 -1.00
C TYR A 728 -5.42 -14.18 0.09
N SER A 729 -5.40 -15.51 0.04
CA SER A 729 -5.89 -16.38 1.09
C SER A 729 -4.90 -17.51 1.31
N PHE A 730 -4.05 -17.35 2.34
CA PHE A 730 -2.98 -18.30 2.63
C PHE A 730 -3.40 -19.44 3.55
N PHE A 731 -4.50 -19.29 4.30
CA PHE A 731 -4.79 -20.15 5.43
C PHE A 731 -6.16 -20.82 5.35
N HIS A 732 -6.22 -21.98 5.98
CA HIS A 732 -7.44 -22.64 6.41
C HIS A 732 -7.29 -22.95 7.91
N ASN A 733 -7.85 -22.10 8.77
CA ASN A 733 -7.72 -22.22 10.23
C ASN A 733 -6.23 -22.32 10.66
N TYR A 734 -5.44 -21.30 10.31
CA TYR A 734 -3.99 -21.19 10.57
C TYR A 734 -3.08 -22.24 9.89
N ASN A 735 -3.65 -23.12 9.07
CA ASN A 735 -2.87 -24.08 8.28
C ASN A 735 -2.66 -23.57 6.85
N THR A 736 -1.42 -23.57 6.36
CA THR A 736 -1.02 -23.07 5.03
C THR A 736 -1.03 -24.14 3.94
N SER A 737 -1.32 -25.41 4.26
CA SER A 737 -1.32 -26.49 3.26
C SER A 737 -2.28 -26.18 2.12
N CYS A 738 -3.41 -25.50 2.36
CA CYS A 738 -4.38 -25.19 1.33
C CYS A 738 -3.86 -24.24 0.23
N SER A 739 -2.90 -23.37 0.52
CA SER A 739 -2.38 -22.38 -0.44
C SER A 739 -1.21 -22.93 -1.25
N GLN A 740 -0.78 -24.16 -0.95
CA GLN A 740 0.25 -24.83 -1.71
C GLN A 740 -0.32 -25.25 -3.06
N ARG A 741 0.41 -24.94 -4.13
CA ARG A 741 0.04 -25.35 -5.48
C ARG A 741 -0.19 -26.85 -5.63
N ALA A 742 0.62 -27.66 -4.92
CA ALA A 742 0.52 -29.12 -4.95
C ALA A 742 -0.83 -29.65 -4.44
N THR A 743 -1.57 -28.87 -3.64
CA THR A 743 -2.88 -29.25 -3.09
C THR A 743 -4.04 -28.53 -3.77
N GLY A 744 -3.77 -27.75 -4.82
CA GLY A 744 -4.80 -27.13 -5.67
C GLY A 744 -5.34 -25.77 -5.20
N GLU A 745 -4.59 -25.02 -4.36
CA GLU A 745 -4.94 -23.63 -3.98
C GLU A 745 -6.37 -23.46 -3.42
N ALA A 746 -6.80 -24.39 -2.57
CA ALA A 746 -8.18 -24.51 -2.09
C ALA A 746 -8.40 -23.94 -0.67
N CYS A 747 -7.83 -22.76 -0.36
CA CYS A 747 -8.04 -22.10 0.93
C CYS A 747 -9.43 -21.45 1.02
N GLN A 748 -9.89 -20.86 -0.09
CA GLN A 748 -11.23 -20.29 -0.20
C GLN A 748 -11.82 -20.51 -1.59
N ALA A 749 -13.15 -20.55 -1.66
CA ALA A 749 -13.83 -20.81 -2.93
C ALA A 749 -13.77 -19.61 -3.88
N ARG A 750 -14.00 -18.39 -3.36
CA ARG A 750 -14.22 -17.17 -4.14
C ARG A 750 -13.58 -15.98 -3.42
N ILE A 751 -13.02 -15.03 -4.16
CA ILE A 751 -12.26 -13.91 -3.56
C ILE A 751 -12.63 -12.52 -4.08
N PHE A 752 -13.08 -12.40 -5.33
CA PHE A 752 -13.57 -11.15 -5.90
C PHE A 752 -14.98 -11.31 -6.45
N HIS A 753 -15.84 -10.36 -6.11
CA HIS A 753 -17.23 -10.26 -6.55
C HIS A 753 -17.48 -8.96 -7.32
N ALA A 754 -18.13 -9.09 -8.48
CA ALA A 754 -18.70 -7.98 -9.26
C ALA A 754 -20.18 -8.26 -9.55
N GLY A 755 -21.08 -7.38 -9.12
CA GLY A 755 -22.51 -7.58 -9.39
C GLY A 755 -23.46 -6.85 -8.43
N PRO A 756 -24.73 -7.25 -8.39
CA PRO A 756 -25.70 -6.70 -7.45
C PRO A 756 -25.43 -7.16 -6.02
N ALA A 757 -25.92 -6.40 -5.04
CA ALA A 757 -25.75 -6.71 -3.62
C ALA A 757 -26.42 -8.04 -3.22
N THR A 758 -27.61 -8.30 -3.79
CA THR A 758 -28.42 -9.48 -3.55
C THR A 758 -28.43 -10.35 -4.80
N LEU A 759 -28.05 -11.61 -4.64
CA LEU A 759 -28.03 -12.56 -5.74
C LEU A 759 -29.44 -13.03 -6.11
N PRO A 760 -29.73 -13.25 -7.41
CA PRO A 760 -30.96 -13.92 -7.80
C PRO A 760 -31.00 -15.36 -7.25
N PRO A 761 -32.18 -15.92 -6.95
CA PRO A 761 -32.28 -17.30 -6.49
C PRO A 761 -31.68 -18.26 -7.51
N VAL A 762 -30.82 -19.18 -7.06
CA VAL A 762 -30.24 -20.22 -7.91
C VAL A 762 -31.36 -21.23 -8.28
N PRO A 763 -31.64 -21.51 -9.57
CA PRO A 763 -32.60 -22.54 -9.93
C PRO A 763 -32.11 -23.91 -9.48
N LEU A 764 -32.87 -24.59 -8.61
CA LEU A 764 -32.63 -26.00 -8.29
C LEU A 764 -32.98 -26.84 -9.53
N SER A 765 -32.05 -27.68 -10.01
CA SER A 765 -32.34 -28.59 -11.12
C SER A 765 -33.34 -29.68 -10.69
N ALA A 766 -34.27 -30.03 -11.57
CA ALA A 766 -35.42 -30.89 -11.27
C ALA A 766 -35.09 -32.39 -11.10
N SER A 767 -33.82 -32.80 -11.11
CA SER A 767 -33.44 -34.23 -11.16
C SER A 767 -32.85 -34.81 -9.86
N GLY A 768 -32.64 -34.02 -8.80
CA GLY A 768 -32.14 -34.54 -7.52
C GLY A 768 -30.76 -35.23 -7.58
N ALA A 769 -30.09 -35.15 -8.73
CA ALA A 769 -28.70 -35.54 -8.93
C ALA A 769 -27.87 -34.27 -9.11
N ASP A 770 -26.60 -34.34 -8.70
CA ASP A 770 -25.57 -33.30 -8.52
C ASP A 770 -25.23 -32.46 -9.79
N ALA A 771 -26.22 -31.97 -10.52
CA ALA A 771 -26.06 -30.98 -11.56
C ALA A 771 -25.93 -29.59 -10.93
N ARG A 772 -24.80 -29.37 -10.24
CA ARG A 772 -24.26 -28.04 -9.88
C ARG A 772 -23.22 -27.59 -10.90
N ASP A 773 -23.42 -27.99 -12.15
CA ASP A 773 -22.73 -27.39 -13.30
C ASP A 773 -23.33 -25.99 -13.48
N ILE A 774 -22.89 -25.05 -12.65
CA ILE A 774 -23.14 -23.62 -12.86
C ILE A 774 -22.33 -23.29 -14.10
N SER A 775 -22.93 -23.54 -15.28
CA SER A 775 -22.35 -23.12 -16.53
C SER A 775 -21.96 -21.65 -16.38
N PRO A 776 -20.75 -21.27 -16.80
CA PRO A 776 -20.33 -19.89 -16.74
C PRO A 776 -21.38 -19.01 -17.41
N VAL A 777 -21.63 -17.82 -16.86
CA VAL A 777 -22.59 -16.88 -17.48
C VAL A 777 -22.06 -16.56 -18.87
N SER A 778 -22.77 -17.01 -19.91
CA SER A 778 -22.49 -16.54 -21.26
C SER A 778 -22.81 -15.04 -21.35
N ALA A 779 -22.10 -14.31 -22.21
CA ALA A 779 -22.35 -12.91 -22.56
C ALA A 779 -23.85 -12.53 -22.66
N ALA A 780 -24.66 -13.45 -23.18
CA ALA A 780 -26.08 -13.26 -23.43
C ALA A 780 -26.96 -13.29 -22.16
N GLU A 781 -26.59 -14.09 -21.15
CA GLU A 781 -27.37 -14.24 -19.91
C GLU A 781 -27.21 -13.05 -18.94
N ALA A 782 -26.13 -12.27 -19.06
CA ALA A 782 -25.88 -11.08 -18.26
C ALA A 782 -26.81 -9.88 -18.60
N SER A 783 -27.51 -9.92 -19.74
CA SER A 783 -28.29 -8.80 -20.28
C SER A 783 -29.67 -8.58 -19.65
N GLY A 784 -30.11 -9.47 -18.73
CA GLY A 784 -31.48 -9.50 -18.20
C GLY A 784 -31.75 -8.82 -16.85
N THR A 785 -30.76 -8.21 -16.20
CA THR A 785 -30.91 -7.62 -14.84
C THR A 785 -30.95 -6.08 -14.89
N PRO A 786 -31.79 -5.36 -14.13
CA PRO A 786 -31.91 -3.91 -14.26
C PRO A 786 -30.60 -3.17 -13.98
N ALA A 787 -30.36 -2.11 -14.76
CA ALA A 787 -29.17 -1.27 -14.80
C ALA A 787 -28.82 -0.57 -13.47
N ARG A 788 -27.84 -1.09 -12.72
CA ARG A 788 -27.16 -0.36 -11.63
C ARG A 788 -25.64 -0.47 -11.63
N MET A 789 -25.07 -1.62 -12.03
CA MET A 789 -23.64 -1.74 -12.33
C MET A 789 -23.30 -1.06 -13.67
N GLY A 790 -22.29 -0.20 -13.66
CA GLY A 790 -21.69 0.38 -14.88
C GLY A 790 -20.36 -0.30 -15.22
N ALA A 791 -19.51 0.39 -15.99
CA ALA A 791 -18.22 -0.15 -16.42
C ALA A 791 -17.27 -0.40 -15.24
N LEU A 792 -16.71 -1.59 -15.16
CA LEU A 792 -15.63 -1.96 -14.24
C LEU A 792 -14.55 -2.69 -15.04
N THR A 793 -13.31 -2.22 -14.93
CA THR A 793 -12.15 -2.88 -15.53
C THR A 793 -11.07 -3.14 -14.49
N VAL A 794 -10.61 -4.39 -14.43
CA VAL A 794 -9.54 -4.84 -13.55
C VAL A 794 -8.40 -5.36 -14.40
N TYR A 795 -7.19 -4.83 -14.18
CA TYR A 795 -5.97 -5.23 -14.86
C TYR A 795 -5.03 -5.90 -13.87
N ASN A 796 -4.36 -6.98 -14.30
CA ASN A 796 -3.42 -7.75 -13.47
C ASN A 796 -4.01 -8.07 -12.09
N LEU A 797 -5.07 -8.86 -12.10
CA LEU A 797 -5.65 -9.45 -10.89
C LEU A 797 -4.84 -10.69 -10.52
N ASP A 798 -4.07 -10.57 -9.44
CA ASP A 798 -3.25 -11.63 -8.86
C ASP A 798 -3.96 -12.21 -7.63
N THR A 799 -4.19 -13.53 -7.61
CA THR A 799 -4.83 -14.21 -6.48
C THR A 799 -4.00 -15.36 -5.95
N VAL A 800 -4.08 -15.62 -4.65
CA VAL A 800 -3.48 -16.80 -3.99
C VAL A 800 -4.56 -17.57 -3.25
N GLY A 801 -4.59 -18.90 -3.44
CA GLY A 801 -5.38 -19.81 -2.58
C GLY A 801 -6.89 -19.71 -2.75
N ALA A 802 -7.36 -19.09 -3.84
CA ALA A 802 -8.77 -18.96 -4.18
C ALA A 802 -9.10 -19.75 -5.45
N LEU A 803 -10.09 -20.64 -5.40
CA LEU A 803 -10.45 -21.46 -6.55
C LEU A 803 -10.98 -20.62 -7.73
N SER A 804 -11.88 -19.70 -7.41
CA SER A 804 -12.48 -18.73 -8.34
C SER A 804 -11.87 -17.35 -8.10
N MET A 805 -11.15 -16.83 -9.09
CA MET A 805 -10.55 -15.51 -9.01
C MET A 805 -11.61 -14.42 -9.13
N VAL A 806 -12.66 -14.66 -9.92
CA VAL A 806 -13.73 -13.68 -10.17
C VAL A 806 -15.09 -14.37 -10.15
N THR A 807 -16.03 -13.74 -9.44
CA THR A 807 -17.45 -14.07 -9.51
C THR A 807 -18.25 -12.90 -10.05
N GLN A 808 -19.24 -13.22 -10.88
CA GLN A 808 -20.13 -12.25 -11.49
C GLN A 808 -21.59 -12.62 -11.16
N GLY A 809 -22.28 -11.75 -10.43
CA GLY A 809 -23.67 -12.00 -10.05
C GLY A 809 -23.89 -13.35 -9.35
N GLY A 810 -22.93 -13.76 -8.51
CA GLY A 810 -23.02 -15.00 -7.70
C GLY A 810 -22.56 -16.27 -8.40
N ARG A 811 -22.08 -16.17 -9.65
CA ARG A 811 -21.58 -17.30 -10.43
C ARG A 811 -20.09 -17.14 -10.73
N ASP A 812 -19.37 -18.24 -10.80
CA ASP A 812 -17.95 -18.25 -11.16
C ASP A 812 -17.79 -17.88 -12.65
N VAL A 813 -16.77 -17.07 -12.95
CA VAL A 813 -16.54 -16.54 -14.30
C VAL A 813 -15.67 -17.50 -15.11
N GLU A 814 -16.07 -17.78 -16.36
CA GLU A 814 -15.32 -18.68 -17.25
C GLU A 814 -13.88 -18.20 -17.48
N GLY A 815 -12.92 -19.10 -17.39
CA GLY A 815 -11.51 -18.77 -17.64
C GLY A 815 -10.88 -17.87 -16.57
N ALA A 816 -11.61 -17.52 -15.51
CA ALA A 816 -11.12 -16.75 -14.36
C ALA A 816 -10.95 -17.64 -13.11
N GLY A 817 -10.65 -18.92 -13.30
CA GLY A 817 -10.26 -19.84 -12.22
C GLY A 817 -8.74 -19.87 -12.07
N TRP A 818 -8.25 -20.20 -10.87
CA TRP A 818 -6.82 -20.24 -10.57
C TRP A 818 -6.03 -21.15 -11.53
N ALA A 819 -6.59 -22.32 -11.86
CA ALA A 819 -5.92 -23.33 -12.69
C ALA A 819 -5.69 -22.87 -14.13
N ALA A 820 -6.54 -21.98 -14.66
CA ALA A 820 -6.37 -21.41 -15.99
C ALA A 820 -5.33 -20.28 -16.02
N ASN A 821 -5.04 -19.69 -14.86
CA ASN A 821 -4.30 -18.44 -14.73
C ASN A 821 -3.07 -18.56 -13.84
N PHE A 822 -2.63 -19.78 -13.51
CA PHE A 822 -1.45 -19.95 -12.66
C PHE A 822 -0.26 -19.18 -13.23
N ALA A 823 0.50 -18.50 -12.37
CA ALA A 823 1.67 -17.75 -12.76
C ALA A 823 2.87 -18.24 -11.93
N THR A 824 3.40 -17.39 -11.05
CA THR A 824 4.58 -17.66 -10.23
C THR A 824 4.19 -18.42 -8.97
N PHE A 825 3.97 -17.75 -7.85
CA PHE A 825 3.29 -18.30 -6.69
C PHE A 825 1.78 -17.99 -6.76
N ALA A 826 1.42 -16.76 -7.16
CA ALA A 826 0.04 -16.38 -7.44
C ALA A 826 -0.46 -16.86 -8.82
N SER A 827 -1.78 -16.77 -9.02
CA SER A 827 -2.44 -16.84 -10.33
C SER A 827 -2.80 -15.43 -10.80
N THR A 828 -2.62 -15.15 -12.09
CA THR A 828 -2.73 -13.81 -12.68
C THR A 828 -3.73 -13.79 -13.84
N LEU A 829 -4.77 -12.96 -13.73
CA LEU A 829 -5.68 -12.61 -14.82
C LEU A 829 -5.34 -11.20 -15.30
N ALA A 830 -4.85 -11.07 -16.53
CA ALA A 830 -4.32 -9.81 -17.07
C ALA A 830 -5.41 -8.75 -17.25
N LEU A 831 -6.63 -9.16 -17.59
CA LEU A 831 -7.77 -8.26 -17.81
C LEU A 831 -9.09 -8.95 -17.45
N TYR A 832 -9.90 -8.27 -16.65
CA TYR A 832 -11.33 -8.56 -16.45
C TYR A 832 -12.15 -7.31 -16.75
N VAL A 833 -13.21 -7.46 -17.55
CA VAL A 833 -14.12 -6.37 -17.91
C VAL A 833 -15.55 -6.77 -17.58
N TYR A 834 -16.22 -5.96 -16.74
CA TYR A 834 -17.64 -6.03 -16.47
C TYR A 834 -18.35 -4.84 -17.12
N GLY A 835 -19.32 -5.10 -17.99
CA GLY A 835 -19.99 -4.07 -18.78
C GLY A 835 -19.04 -3.38 -19.78
N ALA A 836 -19.58 -2.78 -20.85
CA ALA A 836 -18.79 -2.03 -21.82
C ALA A 836 -19.55 -0.78 -22.28
#